data_AF-A0A9W8HGX5-F1
#
_entry.id   AF-A0A9W8HGX5-F1
#
_cell.length_a   1.000
_cell.length_b   1.000
_cell.length_c   1.000
_cell.angle_alpha   90.00
_cell.angle_beta   90.00
_cell.angle_gamma   90.00
#
_symmetry.space_group_name_H-M   'P 1'
#
loop_
_entity.id
_entity.type
_entity.pdbx_description
1 polymer ?
#
loop_
_entity_poly.entity_id
_entity_poly.type
_entity_poly.pdbx_seq_one_letter_code
_entity_poly.pdbx_strand_id
1 'polypeptide(L)'
;MHRARLANSLGLALATLACWLYALHLDRAARQPLGRLAADGASPADGLGPADRPGPADMGDSPDRVLTFVHASDLHISRHAPTGGFVHFLHFVRTAVPLIAPRLVAITGDLTDGKGARPYESAQQPDEWAAYQRTIAPLRARFNGTFLRDQRGNHDCFDVPAADAPQNLFRTHSATGDSSGYLLRIEEPFGAYSFVAADACPARGIVRPLNFFGYLDAPRLRALEQRMAAARGSNHTFVLSHYPSSAMGGLPAALARQATALLSGHLHRLAAGLGARLQAYRPRDGLWELEIADMKQHAAYRVFAVDHDVVAFADVALPLPAVPLPNPGRLAARIDRALPHPPVVLVTNPKDARYLMPRHEPLPAMRASRFIRVLVWADRPLARVDIYIDGRRHPHPAVYRGTEPAAAADGNATKVPLWVAPWDPAQYDDGAPHDLTITAVDVDGKTTTSRTPFHLAARAPLPLHNSASGGWIMRRNFAAVFRASAIAIYLLTAALLVVAPRVRYALLPGSLASWLADRAAAHRRDRAHIACLWDEVAAVRSGASIWARPVLPLALCAARLAVCAQVTRQVYWASIPWLFWPAYLLAMALAVLPLTVGQLIPSAGARGIAAIYACGVYVAGDWVPTADSWAYALNSLVPLLVLVLYLPLAVTPPALLGDAAQCPPWLRSVWARLLVLAYIVLSLGVPVAVSAIAYGWRSVALGFGKAWLLAAACAALYVVDWHRPAPAADACPVGAGPPA
;
A
#
# COMPACT_ATOMS: atom_id res chain seq x y z
N MET A 1 -3.20 -7.12 -54.39
CA MET A 1 -3.62 -6.58 -53.07
C MET A 1 -3.55 -7.58 -51.91
N HIS A 2 -4.04 -8.83 -52.06
CA HIS A 2 -4.04 -9.83 -50.97
C HIS A 2 -2.62 -10.19 -50.44
N ARG A 3 -1.66 -10.46 -51.33
CA ARG A 3 -0.26 -10.74 -50.96
C ARG A 3 0.42 -9.60 -50.18
N ALA A 4 0.16 -8.34 -50.56
CA ALA A 4 0.68 -7.17 -49.85
C ALA A 4 0.04 -6.98 -48.46
N ARG A 5 -1.26 -7.29 -48.30
CA ARG A 5 -1.92 -7.27 -46.99
C ARG A 5 -1.34 -8.33 -46.05
N LEU A 6 -1.09 -9.53 -46.55
CA LEU A 6 -0.47 -10.63 -45.80
C LEU A 6 0.98 -10.30 -45.39
N ALA A 7 1.79 -9.81 -46.32
CA ALA A 7 3.18 -9.41 -46.03
C ALA A 7 3.25 -8.32 -44.93
N ASN A 8 2.38 -7.30 -45.02
CA ASN A 8 2.31 -6.24 -44.00
C ASN A 8 1.85 -6.75 -42.64
N SER A 9 0.94 -7.71 -42.59
CA SER A 9 0.47 -8.31 -41.33
C SER A 9 1.46 -9.29 -40.73
N LEU A 10 2.23 -10.02 -41.54
CA LEU A 10 3.35 -10.83 -41.07
C LEU A 10 4.44 -9.94 -40.48
N GLY A 11 4.81 -8.85 -41.16
CA GLY A 11 5.75 -7.86 -40.65
C GLY A 11 5.30 -7.23 -39.32
N LEU A 12 4.00 -6.88 -39.21
CA LEU A 12 3.41 -6.41 -37.95
C LEU A 12 3.51 -7.46 -36.83
N ALA A 13 3.18 -8.72 -37.11
CA ALA A 13 3.27 -9.79 -36.11
C ALA A 13 4.72 -10.01 -35.63
N LEU A 14 5.69 -10.03 -36.54
CA LEU A 14 7.11 -10.15 -36.21
C LEU A 14 7.61 -8.94 -35.40
N ALA A 15 7.23 -7.72 -35.78
CA ALA A 15 7.57 -6.51 -35.04
C ALA A 15 6.96 -6.51 -33.64
N THR A 16 5.69 -6.92 -33.51
CA THR A 16 5.01 -7.07 -32.21
C THR A 16 5.76 -8.07 -31.33
N LEU A 17 6.11 -9.24 -31.88
CA LEU A 17 6.85 -10.26 -31.16
C LEU A 17 8.22 -9.74 -30.72
N ALA A 18 8.95 -9.04 -31.59
CA ALA A 18 10.24 -8.43 -31.24
C ALA A 18 10.10 -7.42 -30.10
N CYS A 19 9.08 -6.56 -30.14
CA CYS A 19 8.79 -5.63 -29.06
C CYS A 19 8.49 -6.35 -27.74
N TRP A 20 7.69 -7.42 -27.76
CA TRP A 20 7.38 -8.18 -26.55
C TRP A 20 8.60 -8.93 -26.00
N LEU A 21 9.43 -9.51 -26.86
CA LEU A 21 10.69 -10.13 -26.46
C LEU A 21 11.64 -9.11 -25.82
N TYR A 22 11.70 -7.90 -26.37
CA TYR A 22 12.51 -6.82 -25.81
C TYR A 22 11.92 -6.29 -24.49
N ALA A 23 10.60 -6.14 -24.37
CA ALA A 23 9.95 -5.77 -23.10
C ALA A 23 10.22 -6.81 -22.00
N LEU A 24 10.21 -8.10 -22.34
CA LEU A 24 10.62 -9.17 -21.43
C LEU A 24 12.10 -9.10 -21.07
N HIS A 25 12.98 -8.71 -22.00
CA HIS A 25 14.38 -8.45 -21.71
C HIS A 25 14.54 -7.30 -20.71
N LEU A 26 13.82 -6.18 -20.90
CA LEU A 26 13.82 -5.05 -19.96
C LEU A 26 13.31 -5.45 -18.58
N ASP A 27 12.19 -6.17 -18.47
CA ASP A 27 11.67 -6.63 -17.17
C ASP A 27 12.64 -7.60 -16.48
N ARG A 28 13.33 -8.47 -17.23
CA ARG A 28 14.38 -9.32 -16.67
C ARG A 28 15.57 -8.50 -16.18
N ALA A 29 16.05 -7.53 -16.96
CA ALA A 29 17.14 -6.65 -16.58
C ALA A 29 16.80 -5.83 -15.32
N ALA A 30 15.60 -5.25 -15.28
CA ALA A 30 15.11 -4.50 -14.12
C ALA A 30 15.01 -5.34 -12.85
N ARG A 31 14.77 -6.65 -12.98
CA ARG A 31 14.69 -7.59 -11.85
C ARG A 31 16.01 -8.26 -11.49
N GLN A 32 17.08 -8.12 -12.28
CA GLN A 32 18.38 -8.67 -11.92
C GLN A 32 18.84 -8.23 -10.52
N PRO A 33 18.67 -6.96 -10.11
CA PRO A 33 18.99 -6.52 -8.75
C PRO A 33 18.21 -7.27 -7.66
N LEU A 34 17.01 -7.78 -7.95
CA LEU A 34 16.21 -8.56 -7.01
C LEU A 34 16.68 -10.02 -6.86
N GLY A 35 17.46 -10.53 -7.82
CA GLY A 35 18.00 -11.90 -7.83
C GLY A 35 16.92 -13.01 -7.89
N ARG A 36 17.29 -14.20 -8.39
CA ARG A 36 16.43 -15.39 -8.31
C ARG A 36 16.49 -15.95 -6.89
N LEU A 37 15.51 -15.63 -6.05
CA LEU A 37 15.28 -16.30 -4.76
C LEU A 37 14.09 -17.27 -4.81
N ALA A 38 13.82 -17.81 -6.00
CA ALA A 38 12.83 -18.86 -6.22
C ALA A 38 13.49 -20.02 -6.98
N ALA A 39 14.25 -20.85 -6.25
CA ALA A 39 14.65 -22.17 -6.73
C ALA A 39 15.11 -23.09 -5.60
N ASP A 40 15.71 -22.55 -4.53
CA ASP A 40 16.16 -23.41 -3.43
C ASP A 40 15.11 -23.44 -2.34
N GLY A 41 14.15 -24.33 -2.54
CA GLY A 41 13.46 -24.99 -1.45
C GLY A 41 14.47 -25.76 -0.61
N ALA A 42 15.27 -25.05 0.19
CA ALA A 42 15.74 -25.64 1.43
C ALA A 42 14.48 -25.88 2.24
N SER A 43 14.12 -27.16 2.34
CA SER A 43 13.12 -27.64 3.28
C SER A 43 13.32 -26.88 4.59
N PRO A 44 12.29 -26.25 5.18
CA PRO A 44 12.45 -25.83 6.57
C PRO A 44 12.91 -27.09 7.29
N ALA A 45 14.04 -27.01 7.99
CA ALA A 45 14.29 -27.98 9.02
C ALA A 45 13.09 -27.89 9.95
N ASP A 46 12.16 -28.84 9.80
CA ASP A 46 11.17 -29.19 10.80
C ASP A 46 11.99 -29.62 12.01
N GLY A 47 12.30 -28.64 12.84
CA GLY A 47 13.42 -28.75 13.78
C GLY A 47 13.58 -27.48 14.60
N LEU A 48 12.48 -26.83 14.96
CA LEU A 48 12.41 -26.12 16.23
C LEU A 48 11.66 -27.03 17.19
N GLY A 49 12.31 -28.14 17.57
CA GLY A 49 12.05 -28.69 18.89
C GLY A 49 12.36 -27.60 19.92
N PRO A 50 11.64 -27.55 21.05
CA PRO A 50 11.98 -26.64 22.13
C PRO A 50 13.38 -27.00 22.62
N ALA A 51 14.40 -26.33 22.12
CA ALA A 51 15.75 -26.44 22.68
C ALA A 51 15.67 -25.92 24.11
N ASP A 52 15.85 -26.83 25.08
CA ASP A 52 16.07 -26.64 26.52
C ASP A 52 15.70 -25.25 27.04
N ARG A 53 14.42 -24.90 26.89
CA ARG A 53 13.88 -23.73 27.57
C ARG A 53 13.70 -24.17 29.02
N PRO A 54 14.21 -23.43 30.03
CA PRO A 54 13.72 -23.62 31.38
C PRO A 54 12.19 -23.60 31.30
N GLY A 55 11.54 -24.62 31.88
CA GLY A 55 10.09 -24.77 31.82
C GLY A 55 9.39 -23.45 32.13
N PRO A 56 8.21 -23.17 31.55
CA PRO A 56 7.57 -21.86 31.69
C PRO A 56 7.53 -21.49 33.16
N ALA A 57 8.28 -20.45 33.53
CA ALA A 57 8.22 -19.94 34.88
C ALA A 57 6.76 -19.57 35.16
N ASP A 58 6.28 -19.93 36.34
CA ASP A 58 4.95 -19.57 36.78
C ASP A 58 4.77 -18.05 36.63
N MET A 59 3.74 -17.63 35.89
CA MET A 59 3.44 -16.22 35.68
C MET A 59 2.80 -15.69 36.96
N GLY A 60 3.66 -15.39 37.94
CA GLY A 60 3.32 -14.97 39.29
C GLY A 60 2.88 -13.51 39.39
N ASP A 61 3.06 -12.91 40.57
CA ASP A 61 2.62 -11.54 40.87
C ASP A 61 3.76 -10.49 40.79
N SER A 62 4.96 -10.92 40.42
CA SER A 62 6.19 -10.12 40.38
C SER A 62 6.40 -9.35 39.06
N PRO A 63 7.10 -8.19 39.07
CA PRO A 63 7.43 -7.39 37.89
C PRO A 63 8.77 -7.78 37.21
N ASP A 64 9.48 -8.80 37.70
CA ASP A 64 10.87 -9.14 37.36
C ASP A 64 11.11 -9.62 35.91
N ARG A 65 10.06 -10.02 35.19
CA ARG A 65 10.15 -10.59 33.83
C ARG A 65 9.34 -9.81 32.80
N VAL A 66 9.47 -8.49 32.83
CA VAL A 66 8.75 -7.59 31.92
C VAL A 66 9.74 -6.70 31.17
N LEU A 67 9.84 -6.89 29.84
CA LEU A 67 10.51 -5.95 28.95
C LEU A 67 9.48 -4.98 28.36
N THR A 68 9.72 -3.67 28.45
CA THR A 68 8.86 -2.65 27.82
C THR A 68 9.61 -1.89 26.74
N PHE A 69 8.96 -1.64 25.61
CA PHE A 69 9.49 -0.78 24.56
C PHE A 69 8.40 0.05 23.90
N VAL A 70 8.78 1.14 23.24
CA VAL A 70 7.87 2.04 22.53
C VAL A 70 8.18 2.02 21.04
N HIS A 71 7.13 2.02 20.22
CA HIS A 71 7.21 2.12 18.77
C HIS A 71 6.48 3.38 18.30
N ALA A 72 7.15 4.19 17.47
CA ALA A 72 6.56 5.34 16.78
C ALA A 72 6.96 5.31 15.30
N SER A 73 6.24 6.05 14.46
CA SER A 73 6.56 6.17 13.04
C SER A 73 6.04 7.48 12.46
N ASP A 74 6.53 7.85 11.28
CA ASP A 74 5.96 8.91 10.45
C ASP A 74 5.88 10.24 11.22
N LEU A 75 7.05 10.67 11.69
CA LEU A 75 7.23 11.92 12.44
C LEU A 75 6.97 13.13 11.54
N HIS A 76 7.47 13.08 10.30
CA HIS A 76 7.40 14.15 9.31
C HIS A 76 7.74 15.53 9.90
N ILE A 77 8.93 15.64 10.49
CA ILE A 77 9.45 16.93 10.94
C ILE A 77 9.58 17.83 9.72
N SER A 78 8.82 18.92 9.71
CA SER A 78 8.65 19.76 8.53
C SER A 78 8.98 21.21 8.83
N ARG A 79 9.76 21.84 7.96
CA ARG A 79 9.97 23.30 7.96
C ARG A 79 8.80 24.09 7.37
N HIS A 80 7.82 23.40 6.77
CA HIS A 80 6.70 24.01 6.06
C HIS A 80 5.36 23.77 6.76
N ALA A 81 5.17 22.61 7.39
CA ALA A 81 3.89 22.25 8.01
C ALA A 81 3.58 23.11 9.25
N PRO A 82 2.45 23.84 9.26
CA PRO A 82 2.05 24.67 10.39
C PRO A 82 1.23 23.91 11.44
N THR A 83 1.14 22.58 11.34
CA THR A 83 0.36 21.71 12.23
C THR A 83 1.06 20.36 12.39
N GLY A 84 0.93 19.75 13.56
CA GLY A 84 1.42 18.42 13.89
C GLY A 84 2.92 18.23 13.68
N GLY A 85 3.30 17.00 13.29
CA GLY A 85 4.67 16.63 12.98
C GLY A 85 5.64 16.92 14.11
N PHE A 86 6.49 17.95 13.92
CA PHE A 86 7.52 18.31 14.89
C PHE A 86 6.99 18.63 16.29
N VAL A 87 5.86 19.33 16.42
CA VAL A 87 5.33 19.66 17.76
C VAL A 87 4.80 18.43 18.49
N HIS A 88 4.21 17.47 17.77
CA HIS A 88 3.81 16.18 18.35
C HIS A 88 5.04 15.39 18.78
N PHE A 89 6.09 15.37 17.95
CA PHE A 89 7.33 14.69 18.30
C PHE A 89 8.01 15.28 19.53
N LEU A 90 7.99 16.60 19.70
CA LEU A 90 8.47 17.25 20.93
C LEU A 90 7.67 16.78 22.15
N HIS A 91 6.34 16.73 22.07
CA HIS A 91 5.51 16.19 23.14
C HIS A 91 5.73 14.70 23.39
N PHE A 92 5.94 13.89 22.35
CA PHE A 92 6.30 12.49 22.48
C PHE A 92 7.57 12.32 23.31
N VAL A 93 8.64 13.05 22.97
CA VAL A 93 9.92 12.99 23.70
C VAL A 93 9.83 13.59 25.10
N ARG A 94 9.03 14.65 25.31
CA ARG A 94 8.95 15.36 26.61
C ARG A 94 7.88 14.83 27.56
N THR A 95 6.85 14.16 27.05
CA THR A 95 5.69 13.70 27.84
C THR A 95 5.60 12.18 27.83
N ALA A 96 5.49 11.54 26.66
CA ALA A 96 5.26 10.10 26.59
C ALA A 96 6.50 9.27 26.97
N VAL A 97 7.68 9.59 26.43
CA VAL A 97 8.89 8.82 26.69
C VAL A 97 9.27 8.80 28.19
N PRO A 98 9.21 9.92 28.94
CA PRO A 98 9.45 9.91 30.39
C PRO A 98 8.36 9.22 31.19
N LEU A 99 7.08 9.34 30.79
CA LEU A 99 5.95 8.67 31.45
C LEU A 99 6.09 7.14 31.39
N ILE A 100 6.41 6.62 30.20
CA ILE A 100 6.54 5.18 29.98
C ILE A 100 7.86 4.65 30.54
N ALA A 101 8.93 5.44 30.41
CA ALA A 101 10.31 5.06 30.72
C ALA A 101 10.67 3.64 30.23
N PRO A 102 10.58 3.39 28.90
CA PRO A 102 10.80 2.07 28.32
C PRO A 102 12.28 1.69 28.30
N ARG A 103 12.59 0.43 27.95
CA ARG A 103 13.95 -0.05 27.67
C ARG A 103 14.47 0.38 26.29
N LEU A 104 13.55 0.55 25.32
CA LEU A 104 13.82 0.92 23.94
C LEU A 104 12.72 1.84 23.38
N VAL A 105 13.11 2.80 22.55
CA VAL A 105 12.25 3.55 21.63
C VAL A 105 12.69 3.20 20.20
N ALA A 106 11.78 2.61 19.42
CA ALA A 106 11.97 2.29 18.01
C ALA A 106 11.16 3.24 17.13
N ILE A 107 11.81 3.90 16.17
CA ILE A 107 11.16 4.82 15.22
C ILE A 107 11.29 4.27 13.80
N THR A 108 10.17 3.88 13.18
CA THR A 108 10.18 3.14 11.90
C THR A 108 10.17 4.01 10.64
N GLY A 109 10.77 5.20 10.67
CA GLY A 109 10.99 6.01 9.46
C GLY A 109 10.05 7.18 9.27
N ASP A 110 10.28 7.89 8.15
CA ASP A 110 9.73 9.22 7.85
C ASP A 110 10.00 10.19 9.00
N LEU A 111 11.28 10.26 9.37
CA LEU A 111 11.79 11.11 10.44
C LEU A 111 11.63 12.59 10.06
N THR A 112 11.89 12.90 8.79
CA THR A 112 11.72 14.23 8.19
C THR A 112 10.59 14.24 7.16
N ASP A 113 10.04 15.41 6.83
CA ASP A 113 9.00 15.52 5.79
C ASP A 113 9.62 15.58 4.40
N GLY A 114 10.81 16.17 4.24
CA GLY A 114 11.57 16.16 2.99
C GLY A 114 10.84 16.76 1.78
N LYS A 115 9.73 17.48 2.00
CA LYS A 115 8.97 18.19 0.98
C LYS A 115 9.49 19.62 0.85
N GLY A 116 9.51 20.12 -0.37
CA GLY A 116 9.78 21.53 -0.65
C GLY A 116 8.56 22.42 -0.41
N ALA A 117 8.75 23.73 -0.59
CA ALA A 117 7.69 24.72 -0.45
C ALA A 117 6.63 24.60 -1.56
N ARG A 118 7.00 24.09 -2.74
CA ARG A 118 6.09 23.90 -3.87
C ARG A 118 5.60 22.46 -3.96
N PRO A 119 4.42 22.21 -4.58
CA PRO A 119 3.94 20.85 -4.82
C PRO A 119 4.96 20.01 -5.60
N TYR A 120 5.11 18.75 -5.19
CA TYR A 120 6.01 17.75 -5.81
C TYR A 120 7.52 18.01 -5.72
N GLU A 121 7.96 19.19 -5.25
CA GLU A 121 9.36 19.37 -4.86
C GLU A 121 9.64 18.54 -3.59
N SER A 122 10.78 17.83 -3.59
CA SER A 122 11.24 17.04 -2.45
C SER A 122 12.74 16.88 -2.47
N ALA A 123 13.38 17.05 -1.32
CA ALA A 123 14.81 16.88 -1.09
C ALA A 123 15.08 16.77 0.42
N GLN A 124 16.27 16.31 0.80
CA GLN A 124 16.69 16.30 2.20
C GLN A 124 16.92 17.74 2.70
N GLN A 125 16.17 18.16 3.72
CA GLN A 125 16.22 19.50 4.30
C GLN A 125 17.12 19.53 5.54
N PRO A 126 18.30 20.18 5.51
CA PRO A 126 19.23 20.14 6.64
C PRO A 126 18.65 20.66 7.97
N ASP A 127 17.74 21.63 7.92
CA ASP A 127 17.09 22.18 9.11
C ASP A 127 16.09 21.22 9.76
N GLU A 128 15.38 20.40 8.98
CA GLU A 128 14.51 19.33 9.50
C GLU A 128 15.34 18.27 10.22
N TRP A 129 16.44 17.83 9.59
CA TRP A 129 17.38 16.87 10.19
C TRP A 129 18.07 17.41 11.44
N ALA A 130 18.47 18.68 11.43
CA ALA A 130 19.04 19.34 12.61
C ALA A 130 18.01 19.44 13.75
N ALA A 131 16.73 19.68 13.43
CA ALA A 131 15.65 19.67 14.43
C ALA A 131 15.44 18.27 15.02
N TYR A 132 15.45 17.22 14.19
CA TYR A 132 15.40 15.84 14.67
C TYR A 132 16.57 15.52 15.61
N GLN A 133 17.80 15.75 15.15
CA GLN A 133 19.03 15.46 15.87
C GLN A 133 19.07 16.16 17.25
N ARG A 134 18.70 17.44 17.31
CA ARG A 134 18.64 18.20 18.57
C ARG A 134 17.61 17.61 19.54
N THR A 135 16.44 17.21 19.04
CA THR A 135 15.37 16.65 19.89
C THR A 135 15.75 15.29 20.47
N ILE A 136 16.45 14.44 19.70
CA ILE A 136 16.86 13.12 20.18
C ILE A 136 18.17 13.12 20.97
N ALA A 137 18.96 14.20 20.95
CA ALA A 137 20.27 14.26 21.59
C ALA A 137 20.30 13.77 23.06
N PRO A 138 19.33 14.15 23.94
CA PRO A 138 19.30 13.66 25.31
C PRO A 138 19.04 12.15 25.45
N LEU A 139 18.51 11.51 24.40
CA LEU A 139 18.15 10.10 24.39
C LEU A 139 19.30 9.20 23.88
N ARG A 140 20.26 9.76 23.14
CA ARG A 140 21.28 9.00 22.41
C ARG A 140 22.25 8.24 23.30
N ALA A 141 22.58 8.76 24.48
CA ALA A 141 23.55 8.13 25.37
C ALA A 141 22.94 7.03 26.26
N ARG A 142 21.60 6.99 26.39
CA ARG A 142 20.92 6.08 27.29
C ARG A 142 21.12 4.61 26.91
N PHE A 143 21.26 3.76 27.91
CA PHE A 143 21.57 2.34 27.83
C PHE A 143 22.75 2.04 26.90
N ASN A 144 23.87 2.74 27.10
CA ASN A 144 25.07 2.65 26.25
C ASN A 144 24.75 2.82 24.76
N GLY A 145 23.86 3.78 24.46
CA GLY A 145 23.41 4.07 23.12
C GLY A 145 22.49 3.02 22.49
N THR A 146 21.82 2.16 23.28
CA THR A 146 20.81 1.21 22.79
C THR A 146 19.37 1.68 22.98
N PHE A 147 19.16 2.77 23.71
CA PHE A 147 17.82 3.25 24.05
C PHE A 147 16.95 3.67 22.85
N LEU A 148 17.56 4.27 21.82
CA LEU A 148 16.85 4.78 20.65
C LEU A 148 17.41 4.12 19.39
N ARG A 149 16.53 3.53 18.58
CA ARG A 149 16.84 3.07 17.23
C ARG A 149 15.83 3.62 16.25
N ASP A 150 16.34 4.11 15.15
CA ASP A 150 15.56 4.66 14.05
C ASP A 150 15.98 4.03 12.73
N GLN A 151 15.13 4.16 11.72
CA GLN A 151 15.43 3.73 10.36
C GLN A 151 14.86 4.76 9.39
N ARG A 152 15.21 4.62 8.11
CA ARG A 152 14.71 5.50 7.06
C ARG A 152 13.30 5.12 6.64
N GLY A 153 12.49 6.13 6.34
CA GLY A 153 11.29 6.00 5.52
C GLY A 153 11.47 6.60 4.13
N ASN A 154 10.44 6.54 3.28
CA ASN A 154 10.56 7.01 1.90
C ASN A 154 10.86 8.52 1.82
N HIS A 155 10.45 9.31 2.80
CA HIS A 155 10.74 10.75 2.86
C HIS A 155 12.20 11.05 3.23
N ASP A 156 12.81 10.20 4.06
CA ASP A 156 14.22 10.29 4.44
C ASP A 156 15.18 9.88 3.30
N CYS A 157 14.61 9.42 2.18
CA CYS A 157 15.32 8.95 1.01
C CYS A 157 15.11 9.86 -0.21
N PHE A 158 14.36 10.97 -0.11
CA PHE A 158 14.19 11.89 -1.22
C PHE A 158 15.48 12.53 -1.71
N ASP A 159 15.69 12.52 -3.03
CA ASP A 159 16.84 13.17 -3.67
C ASP A 159 18.19 12.71 -3.10
N VAL A 160 18.30 11.41 -2.81
CA VAL A 160 19.53 10.78 -2.29
C VAL A 160 20.14 9.92 -3.40
N PRO A 161 21.28 10.33 -4.00
CA PRO A 161 21.79 9.68 -5.21
C PRO A 161 22.48 8.33 -4.96
N ALA A 162 22.98 8.11 -3.75
CA ALA A 162 23.62 6.88 -3.29
C ALA A 162 23.61 6.83 -1.76
N ALA A 163 23.80 5.63 -1.20
CA ALA A 163 23.83 5.44 0.26
C ALA A 163 24.96 6.20 0.94
N ASP A 164 26.12 6.35 0.28
CA ASP A 164 27.28 7.04 0.84
C ASP A 164 27.32 8.55 0.55
N ALA A 165 26.37 9.06 -0.22
CA ALA A 165 26.33 10.45 -0.65
C ALA A 165 26.11 11.43 0.52
N PRO A 166 26.66 12.66 0.44
CA PRO A 166 26.47 13.68 1.49
C PRO A 166 25.01 14.10 1.67
N GLN A 167 24.16 13.91 0.65
CA GLN A 167 22.73 14.14 0.74
C GLN A 167 22.02 13.11 1.63
N ASN A 168 22.62 11.96 1.93
CA ASN A 168 22.05 10.98 2.86
C ASN A 168 22.22 11.46 4.31
N LEU A 169 21.44 12.47 4.71
CA LEU A 169 21.52 13.12 6.01
C LEU A 169 21.13 12.21 7.18
N PHE A 170 20.43 11.10 6.92
CA PHE A 170 20.20 10.04 7.90
C PHE A 170 21.51 9.57 8.52
N ARG A 171 22.60 9.44 7.75
CA ARG A 171 23.89 8.91 8.25
C ARG A 171 24.51 9.75 9.36
N THR A 172 24.28 11.06 9.32
CA THR A 172 24.95 12.03 10.20
C THR A 172 24.03 12.55 11.30
N HIS A 173 22.71 12.55 11.08
CA HIS A 173 21.75 13.18 12.00
C HIS A 173 20.88 12.17 12.77
N SER A 174 20.71 10.94 12.27
CA SER A 174 19.89 9.93 12.94
C SER A 174 20.56 9.33 14.18
N ALA A 175 19.80 8.59 14.98
CA ALA A 175 20.30 7.85 16.12
C ALA A 175 21.17 6.65 15.68
N THR A 176 20.79 6.00 14.58
CA THR A 176 21.41 4.75 14.11
C THR A 176 22.57 4.98 13.14
N GLY A 177 22.44 5.96 12.25
CA GLY A 177 23.46 6.33 11.25
C GLY A 177 23.71 5.31 10.13
N ASP A 178 23.43 4.02 10.35
CA ASP A 178 23.58 2.97 9.34
C ASP A 178 22.33 2.84 8.46
N SER A 179 22.51 3.07 7.17
CA SER A 179 21.46 3.02 6.14
C SER A 179 21.36 1.66 5.43
N SER A 180 21.93 0.61 6.01
CA SER A 180 21.86 -0.78 5.54
C SER A 180 20.94 -1.69 6.39
N GLY A 181 20.31 -1.11 7.42
CA GLY A 181 19.58 -1.83 8.47
C GLY A 181 20.50 -2.29 9.61
N TYR A 182 19.92 -2.83 10.68
CA TYR A 182 20.65 -3.20 11.90
C TYR A 182 20.03 -4.41 12.59
N LEU A 183 20.80 -5.02 13.49
CA LEU A 183 20.32 -5.93 14.52
C LEU A 183 20.65 -5.28 15.88
N LEU A 184 19.62 -5.00 16.68
CA LEU A 184 19.78 -4.69 18.10
C LEU A 184 19.31 -5.90 18.90
N ARG A 185 20.18 -6.41 19.76
CA ARG A 185 19.84 -7.47 20.72
C ARG A 185 19.88 -6.90 22.13
N ILE A 186 18.77 -7.02 22.84
CA ILE A 186 18.63 -6.63 24.25
C ILE A 186 18.69 -7.89 25.08
N GLU A 187 19.69 -7.98 25.95
CA GLU A 187 19.89 -9.07 26.91
C GLU A 187 19.37 -8.58 28.26
N GLU A 188 18.39 -9.28 28.81
CA GLU A 188 17.89 -9.09 30.16
C GLU A 188 18.14 -10.38 30.96
N PRO A 189 18.18 -10.35 32.31
CA PRO A 189 18.42 -11.55 33.13
C PRO A 189 17.43 -12.70 32.88
N PHE A 190 16.27 -12.40 32.30
CA PHE A 190 15.18 -13.33 32.02
C PHE A 190 15.02 -13.72 30.55
N GLY A 191 15.82 -13.15 29.62
CA GLY A 191 15.72 -13.49 28.21
C GLY A 191 16.41 -12.52 27.26
N ALA A 192 16.46 -12.92 25.99
CA ALA A 192 17.06 -12.15 24.91
C ALA A 192 15.99 -11.72 23.88
N TYR A 193 16.00 -10.45 23.50
CA TYR A 193 15.00 -9.86 22.60
C TYR A 193 15.69 -9.13 21.44
N SER A 194 15.40 -9.54 20.21
CA SER A 194 16.02 -8.99 19.01
C SER A 194 15.10 -8.07 18.23
N PHE A 195 15.66 -6.99 17.71
CA PHE A 195 15.03 -6.01 16.85
C PHE A 195 15.84 -5.90 15.56
N VAL A 196 15.26 -6.33 14.44
CA VAL A 196 15.94 -6.43 13.15
C VAL A 196 15.33 -5.46 12.17
N ALA A 197 16.09 -4.47 11.70
CA ALA A 197 15.61 -3.50 10.72
C ALA A 197 15.79 -3.99 9.27
N ALA A 198 14.70 -3.91 8.51
CA ALA A 198 14.63 -4.13 7.07
C ALA A 198 14.46 -2.78 6.36
N ASP A 199 15.57 -2.24 5.87
CA ASP A 199 15.58 -1.00 5.09
C ASP A 199 15.24 -1.28 3.61
N ALA A 200 14.00 -0.96 3.24
CA ALA A 200 13.49 -1.09 1.88
C ALA A 200 13.48 0.23 1.08
N CYS A 201 14.15 1.29 1.57
CA CYS A 201 14.31 2.50 0.76
C CYS A 201 15.10 2.20 -0.51
N PRO A 202 14.68 2.66 -1.70
CA PRO A 202 15.44 2.48 -2.93
C PRO A 202 16.93 2.84 -2.81
N ALA A 203 17.82 2.08 -3.46
CA ALA A 203 19.25 2.37 -3.49
C ALA A 203 19.57 3.78 -4.00
N ARG A 204 18.71 4.28 -4.90
CA ARG A 204 18.72 5.65 -5.42
C ARG A 204 17.36 6.26 -5.15
N GLY A 205 17.36 7.28 -4.30
CA GLY A 205 16.18 7.94 -3.82
C GLY A 205 15.67 9.00 -4.80
N ILE A 206 14.55 8.70 -5.45
CA ILE A 206 13.96 9.61 -6.43
C ILE A 206 12.99 10.59 -5.78
N VAL A 207 12.85 11.76 -6.39
CA VAL A 207 11.89 12.78 -5.96
C VAL A 207 10.45 12.32 -6.22
N ARG A 208 9.50 12.98 -5.56
CA ARG A 208 8.07 12.74 -5.75
C ARG A 208 7.65 12.95 -7.22
N PRO A 209 6.56 12.32 -7.68
CA PRO A 209 5.65 11.44 -6.92
C PRO A 209 5.94 9.92 -6.96
N LEU A 210 7.09 9.45 -7.46
CA LEU A 210 7.32 8.01 -7.72
C LEU A 210 8.11 7.26 -6.63
N ASN A 211 7.91 7.61 -5.37
CA ASN A 211 8.69 7.10 -4.24
C ASN A 211 7.84 6.39 -3.18
N PHE A 212 6.64 5.91 -3.53
CA PHE A 212 5.73 5.33 -2.55
C PHE A 212 6.12 3.90 -2.18
N PHE A 213 6.64 3.11 -3.13
CA PHE A 213 6.93 1.70 -2.88
C PHE A 213 8.42 1.45 -2.58
N GLY A 214 8.64 0.65 -1.54
CA GLY A 214 9.97 0.14 -1.18
C GLY A 214 10.30 -1.16 -1.91
N TYR A 215 11.57 -1.58 -1.85
CA TYR A 215 11.99 -2.92 -2.25
C TYR A 215 13.27 -3.35 -1.53
N LEU A 216 13.44 -4.66 -1.40
CA LEU A 216 14.69 -5.28 -0.95
C LEU A 216 15.39 -5.90 -2.17
N ASP A 217 16.53 -5.34 -2.56
CA ASP A 217 17.42 -5.99 -3.52
C ASP A 217 18.08 -7.23 -2.93
N ALA A 218 18.70 -8.04 -3.79
CA ALA A 218 19.37 -9.26 -3.37
C ALA A 218 20.46 -9.03 -2.29
N PRO A 219 21.33 -8.00 -2.38
CA PRO A 219 22.27 -7.69 -1.30
C PRO A 219 21.60 -7.40 0.04
N ARG A 220 20.57 -6.54 0.08
CA ARG A 220 19.86 -6.18 1.32
C ARG A 220 19.04 -7.32 1.88
N LEU A 221 18.44 -8.13 1.00
CA LEU A 221 17.72 -9.32 1.44
C LEU A 221 18.68 -10.34 2.07
N ARG A 222 19.86 -10.57 1.47
CA ARG A 222 20.91 -11.39 2.10
C ARG A 222 21.39 -10.82 3.43
N ALA A 223 21.58 -9.51 3.52
CA ALA A 223 21.96 -8.87 4.78
C ALA A 223 20.85 -9.03 5.85
N LEU A 224 19.58 -8.94 5.44
CA LEU A 224 18.44 -9.22 6.32
C LEU A 224 18.42 -10.69 6.76
N GLU A 225 18.64 -11.64 5.85
CA GLU A 225 18.75 -13.07 6.17
C GLU A 225 19.87 -13.35 7.19
N GLN A 226 21.03 -12.73 7.03
CA GLN A 226 22.16 -12.84 7.96
C GLN A 226 21.81 -12.28 9.35
N ARG A 227 21.16 -11.11 9.41
CA ARG A 227 20.72 -10.52 10.69
C ARG A 227 19.66 -11.37 11.37
N MET A 228 18.71 -11.91 10.62
CA MET A 228 17.69 -12.83 11.13
C MET A 228 18.31 -14.13 11.63
N ALA A 229 19.35 -14.65 10.95
CA ALA A 229 20.10 -15.80 11.42
C ALA A 229 20.87 -15.50 12.72
N ALA A 230 21.46 -14.32 12.85
CA ALA A 230 22.15 -13.88 14.08
C ALA A 230 21.20 -13.59 15.25
N ALA A 231 19.93 -13.29 14.97
CA ALA A 231 18.88 -13.13 15.97
C ALA A 231 18.33 -14.47 16.50
N ARG A 232 18.75 -15.62 15.93
CA ARG A 232 18.33 -16.94 16.42
C ARG A 232 18.76 -17.13 17.88
N GLY A 233 17.91 -17.82 18.63
CA GLY A 233 18.10 -18.03 20.07
C GLY A 233 17.50 -16.93 20.95
N SER A 234 17.04 -15.80 20.39
CA SER A 234 16.24 -14.82 21.13
C SER A 234 14.84 -15.35 21.41
N ASN A 235 14.28 -15.01 22.58
CA ASN A 235 12.90 -15.33 22.98
C ASN A 235 11.90 -14.75 21.95
N HIS A 236 12.12 -13.50 21.53
CA HIS A 236 11.39 -12.86 20.43
C HIS A 236 12.32 -12.14 19.46
N THR A 237 11.91 -12.13 18.19
CA THR A 237 12.51 -11.30 17.13
C THR A 237 11.44 -10.41 16.51
N PHE A 238 11.54 -9.11 16.73
CA PHE A 238 10.71 -8.10 16.08
C PHE A 238 11.41 -7.59 14.83
N VAL A 239 10.72 -7.65 13.69
CA VAL A 239 11.23 -7.04 12.45
C VAL A 239 10.67 -5.64 12.35
N LEU A 240 11.55 -4.67 12.09
CA LEU A 240 11.20 -3.27 11.92
C LEU A 240 11.32 -2.93 10.43
N SER A 241 10.29 -2.33 9.84
CA SER A 241 10.39 -1.81 8.47
C SER A 241 9.49 -0.62 8.30
N HIS A 242 9.89 0.38 7.52
CA HIS A 242 9.03 1.54 7.30
C HIS A 242 7.82 1.12 6.50
N TYR A 243 8.08 0.41 5.40
CA TYR A 243 7.07 -0.09 4.49
C TYR A 243 6.44 -1.36 5.07
N PRO A 244 5.10 -1.45 5.14
CA PRO A 244 4.44 -2.72 5.38
C PRO A 244 4.69 -3.69 4.22
N SER A 245 4.46 -4.98 4.41
CA SER A 245 4.66 -5.98 3.34
C SER A 245 3.86 -5.66 2.07
N SER A 246 2.73 -4.99 2.22
CA SER A 246 1.88 -4.57 1.10
C SER A 246 2.55 -3.56 0.18
N ALA A 247 3.47 -2.74 0.70
CA ALA A 247 4.19 -1.69 -0.01
C ALA A 247 5.66 -2.03 -0.34
N MET A 248 6.25 -3.09 0.22
CA MET A 248 7.60 -3.56 -0.15
C MET A 248 7.65 -4.90 -0.89
N GLY A 249 6.49 -5.53 -1.12
CA GLY A 249 6.40 -6.84 -1.79
C GLY A 249 6.49 -8.05 -0.83
N GLY A 250 6.61 -7.79 0.47
CA GLY A 250 6.59 -8.77 1.55
C GLY A 250 7.94 -9.40 1.90
N LEU A 251 7.98 -10.06 3.06
CA LEU A 251 9.12 -10.86 3.48
C LEU A 251 9.04 -12.28 2.90
N PRO A 252 10.18 -12.92 2.57
CA PRO A 252 10.19 -14.35 2.30
C PRO A 252 9.59 -15.15 3.46
N ALA A 253 8.81 -16.19 3.16
CA ALA A 253 8.11 -16.99 4.16
C ALA A 253 9.04 -17.56 5.26
N ALA A 254 10.27 -17.93 4.90
CA ALA A 254 11.27 -18.41 5.85
C ALA A 254 11.67 -17.35 6.88
N LEU A 255 11.75 -16.07 6.48
CA LEU A 255 12.04 -14.96 7.40
C LEU A 255 10.79 -14.59 8.20
N ALA A 256 9.62 -14.56 7.56
CA ALA A 256 8.35 -14.26 8.20
C ALA A 256 8.05 -15.23 9.35
N ARG A 257 8.35 -16.53 9.20
CA ARG A 257 8.16 -17.55 10.25
C ARG A 257 9.11 -17.41 11.44
N GLN A 258 10.25 -16.72 11.28
CA GLN A 258 11.21 -16.47 12.37
C GLN A 258 10.84 -15.23 13.18
N ALA A 259 10.03 -14.32 12.62
CA ALA A 259 9.67 -13.07 13.25
C ALA A 259 8.41 -13.22 14.12
N THR A 260 8.47 -12.71 15.35
CA THR A 260 7.32 -12.57 16.25
C THR A 260 6.26 -11.64 15.65
N ALA A 261 6.69 -10.48 15.17
CA ALA A 261 5.87 -9.48 14.50
C ALA A 261 6.71 -8.60 13.58
N LEU A 262 6.09 -8.07 12.53
CA LEU A 262 6.60 -6.99 11.68
C LEU A 262 5.95 -5.67 12.13
N LEU A 263 6.76 -4.72 12.56
CA LEU A 263 6.33 -3.39 13.01
C LEU A 263 6.62 -2.37 11.92
N SER A 264 5.59 -1.64 11.48
CA SER A 264 5.72 -0.69 10.37
C SER A 264 4.92 0.60 10.56
N GLY A 265 5.15 1.55 9.65
CA GLY A 265 4.34 2.77 9.48
C GLY A 265 3.98 2.96 8.01
N HIS A 266 4.28 4.14 7.45
CA HIS A 266 4.18 4.48 6.02
C HIS A 266 2.78 4.78 5.48
N LEU A 267 1.76 3.93 5.65
CA LEU A 267 0.43 4.20 5.07
C LEU A 267 -0.41 5.16 5.92
N HIS A 268 -0.02 5.37 7.18
CA HIS A 268 -0.70 6.24 8.15
C HIS A 268 -2.13 5.73 8.42
N ARG A 269 -2.93 6.46 9.21
CA ARG A 269 -4.38 6.20 9.16
C ARG A 269 -4.96 6.77 7.87
N LEU A 270 -5.31 5.90 6.93
CA LEU A 270 -5.97 6.31 5.69
C LEU A 270 -7.35 6.94 5.96
N ALA A 271 -7.70 7.93 5.14
CA ALA A 271 -8.95 8.68 5.23
C ALA A 271 -10.21 7.79 5.14
N ALA A 272 -11.35 8.33 5.59
CA ALA A 272 -12.66 7.68 5.56
C ALA A 272 -12.73 6.30 6.27
N GLY A 273 -11.84 6.05 7.22
CA GLY A 273 -11.84 4.83 8.05
C GLY A 273 -11.29 3.57 7.36
N LEU A 274 -10.93 3.64 6.07
CA LEU A 274 -10.36 2.50 5.32
C LEU A 274 -9.03 2.00 5.93
N GLY A 275 -8.29 2.89 6.60
CA GLY A 275 -7.04 2.57 7.31
C GLY A 275 -7.13 2.74 8.83
N ALA A 276 -8.33 2.71 9.42
CA ALA A 276 -8.49 2.90 10.88
C ALA A 276 -7.72 1.86 11.71
N ARG A 277 -7.54 0.64 11.17
CA ARG A 277 -6.73 -0.43 11.77
C ARG A 277 -5.98 -1.21 10.67
N LEU A 278 -4.78 -0.75 10.32
CA LEU A 278 -3.88 -1.38 9.35
C LEU A 278 -3.02 -2.47 9.99
N GLN A 279 -3.69 -3.56 10.38
CA GLN A 279 -3.05 -4.69 11.04
C GLN A 279 -3.58 -5.98 10.43
N ALA A 280 -2.72 -6.96 10.25
CA ALA A 280 -3.13 -8.24 9.67
C ALA A 280 -2.28 -9.39 10.20
N TYR A 281 -2.98 -10.50 10.47
CA TYR A 281 -2.35 -11.78 10.68
C TYR A 281 -2.16 -12.51 9.35
N ARG A 282 -1.01 -13.17 9.19
CA ARG A 282 -0.75 -14.12 8.10
C ARG A 282 -0.69 -15.54 8.66
N PRO A 283 -1.81 -16.29 8.65
CA PRO A 283 -1.88 -17.61 9.29
C PRO A 283 -0.84 -18.62 8.76
N ARG A 284 -0.49 -18.56 7.48
CA ARG A 284 0.49 -19.47 6.87
C ARG A 284 1.89 -19.29 7.48
N ASP A 285 2.28 -18.05 7.70
CA ASP A 285 3.61 -17.69 8.20
C ASP A 285 3.63 -17.54 9.74
N GLY A 286 2.46 -17.39 10.37
CA GLY A 286 2.35 -17.11 11.79
C GLY A 286 2.73 -15.67 12.16
N LEU A 287 2.84 -14.78 11.17
CA LEU A 287 3.32 -13.42 11.33
C LEU A 287 2.17 -12.43 11.58
N TRP A 288 2.32 -11.60 12.60
CA TRP A 288 1.54 -10.37 12.74
C TRP A 288 2.25 -9.20 12.07
N GLU A 289 1.54 -8.52 11.17
CA GLU A 289 1.95 -7.23 10.62
C GLU A 289 1.16 -6.12 11.32
N LEU A 290 1.89 -5.24 12.00
CA LEU A 290 1.32 -4.26 12.92
C LEU A 290 1.75 -2.85 12.50
N GLU A 291 0.99 -2.27 11.56
CA GLU A 291 1.18 -0.86 11.24
C GLU A 291 0.66 0.03 12.38
N ILE A 292 1.39 1.11 12.65
CA ILE A 292 0.99 2.13 13.62
C ILE A 292 0.42 3.35 12.91
N ALA A 293 -0.50 4.05 13.58
CA ALA A 293 -0.90 5.40 13.18
C ALA A 293 0.29 6.37 13.28
N ASP A 294 0.31 7.37 12.41
CA ASP A 294 1.41 8.31 12.30
C ASP A 294 1.47 9.31 13.46
N MET A 295 2.68 9.71 13.82
CA MET A 295 2.90 10.79 14.77
C MET A 295 2.46 12.14 14.18
N LYS A 296 2.60 12.34 12.87
CA LYS A 296 2.35 13.60 12.17
C LYS A 296 0.95 14.18 12.38
N GLN A 297 -0.08 13.43 12.03
CA GLN A 297 -1.48 13.83 11.97
C GLN A 297 -2.26 13.29 13.16
N HIS A 298 -1.87 12.13 13.70
CA HIS A 298 -2.64 11.44 14.74
C HIS A 298 -1.97 11.43 16.11
N ALA A 299 -0.75 11.95 16.24
CA ALA A 299 0.00 12.05 17.50
C ALA A 299 0.07 10.73 18.27
N ALA A 300 0.17 9.62 17.53
CA ALA A 300 0.06 8.27 18.07
C ALA A 300 1.43 7.60 18.25
N TYR A 301 1.52 6.77 19.29
CA TYR A 301 2.65 5.89 19.58
C TYR A 301 2.12 4.57 20.17
N ARG A 302 2.93 3.52 20.14
CA ARG A 302 2.56 2.19 20.64
C ARG A 302 3.47 1.82 21.79
N VAL A 303 2.88 1.38 22.89
CA VAL A 303 3.62 0.82 24.03
C VAL A 303 3.51 -0.69 23.95
N PHE A 304 4.64 -1.38 23.99
CA PHE A 304 4.74 -2.83 24.07
C PHE A 304 5.20 -3.27 25.44
N ALA A 305 4.70 -4.43 25.85
CA ALA A 305 5.24 -5.21 26.96
C ALA A 305 5.42 -6.66 26.51
N VAL A 306 6.55 -7.25 26.89
CA VAL A 306 6.83 -8.68 26.81
C VAL A 306 6.91 -9.17 28.25
N ASP A 307 5.81 -9.75 28.73
CA ASP A 307 5.62 -10.17 30.12
C ASP A 307 5.65 -11.70 30.18
N HIS A 308 6.74 -12.28 30.71
CA HIS A 308 6.99 -13.73 30.65
C HIS A 308 6.86 -14.30 29.22
N ASP A 309 7.45 -13.60 28.24
CA ASP A 309 7.38 -13.91 26.80
C ASP A 309 5.96 -13.92 26.20
N VAL A 310 4.99 -13.28 26.88
CA VAL A 310 3.68 -12.93 26.31
C VAL A 310 3.73 -11.49 25.83
N VAL A 311 3.47 -11.27 24.54
CA VAL A 311 3.55 -9.95 23.89
C VAL A 311 2.19 -9.26 23.95
N ALA A 312 2.13 -8.10 24.57
CA ALA A 312 0.97 -7.23 24.58
C ALA A 312 1.36 -5.81 24.12
N PHE A 313 0.40 -5.08 23.56
CA PHE A 313 0.62 -3.68 23.20
C PHE A 313 -0.65 -2.83 23.30
N ALA A 314 -0.46 -1.52 23.43
CA ALA A 314 -1.51 -0.52 23.35
C ALA A 314 -1.09 0.62 22.42
N ASP A 315 -1.99 1.01 21.52
CA ASP A 315 -1.86 2.24 20.74
C ASP A 315 -2.39 3.41 21.57
N VAL A 316 -1.54 4.42 21.77
CA VAL A 316 -1.80 5.58 22.64
C VAL A 316 -1.72 6.84 21.80
N ALA A 317 -2.70 7.73 21.96
CA ALA A 317 -2.63 9.08 21.42
C ALA A 317 -2.10 10.03 22.50
N LEU A 318 -1.23 10.97 22.12
CA LEU A 318 -0.84 12.05 23.03
C LEU A 318 -2.08 12.86 23.47
N PRO A 319 -2.15 13.30 24.73
CA PRO A 319 -3.28 14.03 25.30
C PRO A 319 -3.27 15.50 24.86
N LEU A 320 -3.25 15.74 23.55
CA LEU A 320 -3.20 17.07 22.97
C LEU A 320 -4.59 17.69 22.93
N PRO A 321 -4.72 19.02 23.13
CA PRO A 321 -6.00 19.71 23.04
C PRO A 321 -6.62 19.69 21.63
N ALA A 322 -5.80 19.47 20.61
CA ALA A 322 -6.22 19.28 19.23
C ALA A 322 -5.25 18.33 18.51
N VAL A 323 -5.77 17.53 17.58
CA VAL A 323 -4.99 16.59 16.76
C VAL A 323 -5.45 16.74 15.30
N PRO A 324 -4.58 17.24 14.38
CA PRO A 324 -3.21 17.69 14.63
C PRO A 324 -3.14 19.04 15.38
N LEU A 325 -2.14 19.17 16.25
CA LEU A 325 -1.90 20.37 17.06
C LEU A 325 -1.38 21.53 16.19
N PRO A 326 -1.90 22.76 16.34
CA PRO A 326 -1.32 23.95 15.71
C PRO A 326 0.17 24.14 16.03
N ASN A 327 0.97 24.40 15.00
CA ASN A 327 2.41 24.62 15.09
C ASN A 327 2.85 25.84 14.24
N PRO A 328 2.44 27.07 14.57
CA PRO A 328 2.84 28.26 13.82
C PRO A 328 4.36 28.51 13.88
N GLY A 329 5.02 28.05 14.95
CA GLY A 329 6.47 28.16 15.14
C GLY A 329 7.29 27.18 14.29
N ARG A 330 6.66 26.16 13.66
CA ARG A 330 7.32 25.14 12.85
C ARG A 330 8.53 24.54 13.60
N LEU A 331 9.74 24.59 13.03
CA LEU A 331 10.97 24.08 13.67
C LEU A 331 11.46 24.90 14.88
N ALA A 332 10.91 26.09 15.09
CA ALA A 332 11.17 26.91 16.27
C ALA A 332 10.30 26.52 17.48
N ALA A 333 9.35 25.60 17.33
CA ALA A 333 8.53 25.11 18.45
C ALA A 333 9.39 24.65 19.63
N ARG A 334 8.93 24.95 20.84
CA ARG A 334 9.55 24.56 22.11
C ARG A 334 8.46 24.07 23.05
N ILE A 335 8.75 23.01 23.79
CA ILE A 335 7.88 22.43 24.81
C ILE A 335 8.63 22.49 26.13
N ASP A 336 8.18 23.39 27.02
CA ASP A 336 8.87 23.67 28.29
C ASP A 336 8.36 22.79 29.43
N ARG A 337 7.17 22.20 29.28
CA ARG A 337 6.54 21.35 30.29
C ARG A 337 5.92 20.11 29.65
N ALA A 338 6.03 18.99 30.36
CA ALA A 338 5.28 17.78 30.02
C ALA A 338 3.78 18.06 30.17
N LEU A 339 2.96 17.47 29.30
CA LEU A 339 1.51 17.57 29.42
C LEU A 339 1.00 16.58 30.47
N PRO A 340 -0.06 16.92 31.22
CA PRO A 340 -0.77 15.95 32.03
C PRO A 340 -1.28 14.82 31.13
N HIS A 341 -0.96 13.57 31.47
CA HIS A 341 -1.32 12.40 30.67
C HIS A 341 -2.33 11.54 31.44
N PRO A 342 -3.48 11.16 30.84
CA PRO A 342 -4.34 10.17 31.47
C PRO A 342 -3.62 8.83 31.60
N PRO A 343 -3.97 7.95 32.56
CA PRO A 343 -3.27 6.68 32.73
C PRO A 343 -3.19 5.88 31.42
N VAL A 344 -2.05 5.28 31.11
CA VAL A 344 -1.93 4.32 30.00
C VAL A 344 -2.10 2.93 30.56
N VAL A 345 -3.11 2.21 30.07
CA VAL A 345 -3.48 0.87 30.56
C VAL A 345 -3.13 -0.18 29.52
N LEU A 346 -2.31 -1.16 29.89
CA LEU A 346 -1.96 -2.31 29.05
C LEU A 346 -2.17 -3.60 29.82
N VAL A 347 -3.16 -4.40 29.39
CA VAL A 347 -3.35 -5.75 29.92
C VAL A 347 -2.32 -6.69 29.30
N THR A 348 -1.54 -7.35 30.14
CA THR A 348 -0.53 -8.36 29.71
C THR A 348 -1.02 -9.79 29.97
N ASN A 349 -1.84 -10.01 31.00
CA ASN A 349 -2.46 -11.30 31.26
C ASN A 349 -3.89 -11.17 31.83
N PRO A 350 -4.90 -11.86 31.26
CA PRO A 350 -4.87 -12.52 29.95
C PRO A 350 -4.71 -11.49 28.83
N LYS A 351 -3.84 -11.77 27.84
CA LYS A 351 -3.61 -10.83 26.73
C LYS A 351 -4.81 -10.72 25.79
N ASP A 352 -4.82 -9.68 24.97
CA ASP A 352 -5.78 -9.52 23.88
C ASP A 352 -5.70 -10.68 22.89
N ALA A 353 -6.74 -11.51 22.87
CA ALA A 353 -6.78 -12.73 22.08
C ALA A 353 -6.89 -12.46 20.57
N ARG A 354 -7.15 -11.23 20.15
CA ARG A 354 -7.07 -10.84 18.74
C ARG A 354 -5.64 -10.84 18.22
N TYR A 355 -4.63 -10.78 19.09
CA TYR A 355 -3.20 -10.71 18.72
C TYR A 355 -2.39 -11.88 19.28
N LEU A 356 -3.01 -13.05 19.50
CA LEU A 356 -2.27 -14.25 19.90
C LEU A 356 -1.17 -14.60 18.89
N MET A 357 -0.03 -15.07 19.39
CA MET A 357 1.10 -15.55 18.60
C MET A 357 1.47 -16.98 19.03
N PRO A 358 0.66 -18.00 18.70
CA PRO A 358 0.84 -19.36 19.24
C PRO A 358 2.20 -20.01 18.97
N ARG A 359 2.92 -19.56 17.94
CA ARG A 359 4.28 -20.03 17.61
C ARG A 359 5.38 -19.39 18.45
N HIS A 360 5.10 -18.23 19.06
CA HIS A 360 6.10 -17.40 19.71
C HIS A 360 5.82 -17.16 21.20
N GLU A 361 4.62 -17.49 21.69
CA GLU A 361 4.20 -17.20 23.06
C GLU A 361 3.94 -18.48 23.87
N PRO A 362 4.25 -18.48 25.19
CA PRO A 362 3.95 -19.59 26.08
C PRO A 362 2.47 -19.56 26.53
N LEU A 363 1.53 -19.74 25.58
CA LEU A 363 0.09 -19.72 25.87
C LEU A 363 -0.35 -20.69 26.99
N PRO A 364 0.27 -21.86 27.20
CA PRO A 364 -0.03 -22.71 28.37
C PRO A 364 0.28 -22.03 29.72
N ALA A 365 1.32 -21.21 29.80
CA ALA A 365 1.65 -20.46 31.02
C ALA A 365 0.60 -19.39 31.30
N MET A 366 0.15 -18.68 30.26
CA MET A 366 -0.97 -17.73 30.34
C MET A 366 -2.25 -18.40 30.84
N ARG A 367 -2.58 -19.59 30.30
CA ARG A 367 -3.75 -20.39 30.69
C ARG A 367 -3.69 -20.88 32.13
N ALA A 368 -2.49 -21.15 32.66
CA ALA A 368 -2.29 -21.62 34.04
C ALA A 368 -2.09 -20.49 35.06
N SER A 369 -1.93 -19.24 34.61
CA SER A 369 -1.60 -18.12 35.50
C SER A 369 -2.74 -17.81 36.48
N ARG A 370 -2.37 -17.60 37.74
CA ARG A 370 -3.29 -17.26 38.84
C ARG A 370 -3.48 -15.77 39.05
N PHE A 371 -2.96 -14.93 38.15
CA PHE A 371 -3.04 -13.48 38.28
C PHE A 371 -3.48 -12.81 36.98
N ILE A 372 -4.45 -11.92 37.06
CA ILE A 372 -4.65 -10.87 36.06
C ILE A 372 -3.50 -9.88 36.23
N ARG A 373 -2.80 -9.56 35.15
CA ARG A 373 -1.63 -8.65 35.14
C ARG A 373 -1.88 -7.49 34.19
N VAL A 374 -1.70 -6.28 34.71
CA VAL A 374 -1.93 -5.03 33.99
C VAL A 374 -0.82 -4.04 34.30
N LEU A 375 -0.25 -3.43 33.26
CA LEU A 375 0.66 -2.30 33.41
C LEU A 375 -0.15 -1.00 33.32
N VAL A 376 -0.02 -0.12 34.33
CA VAL A 376 -0.70 1.17 34.35
C VAL A 376 0.29 2.31 34.57
N TRP A 377 0.72 2.97 33.50
CA TRP A 377 1.58 4.15 33.60
C TRP A 377 0.73 5.39 33.88
N ALA A 378 1.10 6.14 34.91
CA ALA A 378 0.47 7.41 35.26
C ALA A 378 1.52 8.44 35.70
N ASP A 379 1.25 9.72 35.42
CA ASP A 379 2.06 10.86 35.86
C ASP A 379 1.74 11.26 37.32
N ARG A 380 0.59 10.79 37.83
CA ARG A 380 0.10 11.00 39.19
C ARG A 380 -0.23 9.65 39.83
N PRO A 381 -0.17 9.52 41.17
CA PRO A 381 -0.59 8.29 41.85
C PRO A 381 -2.00 7.87 41.43
N LEU A 382 -2.25 6.57 41.37
CA LEU A 382 -3.58 6.04 41.07
C LEU A 382 -4.43 6.00 42.33
N ALA A 383 -5.65 6.53 42.23
CA ALA A 383 -6.67 6.41 43.27
C ALA A 383 -7.26 5.00 43.29
N ARG A 384 -7.49 4.40 42.11
CA ARG A 384 -7.94 3.00 41.98
C ARG A 384 -7.69 2.42 40.59
N VAL A 385 -7.63 1.10 40.55
CA VAL A 385 -7.65 0.28 39.33
C VAL A 385 -8.78 -0.74 39.50
N ASP A 386 -9.90 -0.49 38.83
CA ASP A 386 -11.07 -1.37 38.85
C ASP A 386 -10.99 -2.40 37.71
N ILE A 387 -11.32 -3.65 38.01
CA ILE A 387 -11.31 -4.76 37.07
C ILE A 387 -12.72 -5.31 36.94
N TYR A 388 -13.16 -5.53 35.70
CA TYR A 388 -14.43 -6.18 35.37
C TYR A 388 -14.20 -7.28 34.34
N ILE A 389 -14.81 -8.44 34.53
CA ILE A 389 -14.85 -9.52 33.55
C ILE A 389 -16.31 -9.73 33.15
N ASP A 390 -16.60 -9.65 31.85
CA ASP A 390 -17.94 -9.76 31.28
C ASP A 390 -18.96 -8.82 31.95
N GLY A 391 -18.50 -7.60 32.24
CA GLY A 391 -19.28 -6.55 32.91
C GLY A 391 -19.48 -6.74 34.42
N ARG A 392 -18.99 -7.85 35.00
CA ARG A 392 -19.05 -8.10 36.45
C ARG A 392 -17.77 -7.66 37.12
N ARG A 393 -17.88 -6.94 38.24
CA ARG A 393 -16.73 -6.48 39.01
C ARG A 393 -15.95 -7.68 39.56
N HIS A 394 -14.63 -7.68 39.38
CA HIS A 394 -13.74 -8.71 39.91
C HIS A 394 -13.74 -8.66 41.45
N PRO A 395 -13.88 -9.81 42.15
CA PRO A 395 -13.99 -9.83 43.62
C PRO A 395 -12.72 -9.40 44.35
N HIS A 396 -11.55 -9.54 43.72
CA HIS A 396 -10.27 -9.18 44.33
C HIS A 396 -9.77 -7.82 43.84
N PRO A 397 -9.35 -6.92 44.74
CA PRO A 397 -8.80 -5.63 44.32
C PRO A 397 -7.46 -5.82 43.59
N ALA A 398 -7.17 -4.93 42.64
CA ALA A 398 -5.86 -4.85 42.03
C ALA A 398 -4.85 -4.28 43.03
N VAL A 399 -3.68 -4.91 43.15
CA VAL A 399 -2.60 -4.51 44.05
C VAL A 399 -1.38 -4.11 43.22
N TYR A 400 -0.75 -2.99 43.57
CA TYR A 400 0.49 -2.56 42.93
C TYR A 400 1.66 -3.47 43.34
N ARG A 401 2.38 -3.95 42.34
CA ARG A 401 3.61 -4.76 42.45
C ARG A 401 4.72 -4.21 41.56
N GLY A 402 4.55 -3.00 41.02
CA GLY A 402 5.48 -2.42 40.07
C GLY A 402 6.81 -1.99 40.68
N THR A 403 7.78 -1.75 39.80
CA THR A 403 9.04 -1.09 40.11
C THR A 403 9.03 0.31 39.51
N GLU A 404 9.12 1.31 40.38
CA GLU A 404 9.45 2.67 39.96
C GLU A 404 10.98 2.78 39.81
N PRO A 405 11.47 3.40 38.73
CA PRO A 405 12.88 3.67 38.61
C PRO A 405 13.31 4.57 39.78
N ALA A 406 14.32 4.16 40.55
CA ALA A 406 15.07 5.10 41.38
C ALA A 406 15.56 6.23 40.46
N ALA A 407 15.73 7.45 40.99
CA ALA A 407 16.29 8.57 40.22
C ALA A 407 17.73 8.22 39.80
N ALA A 408 17.90 7.43 38.75
CA ALA A 408 19.17 7.01 38.23
C ALA A 408 19.83 8.26 37.61
N ALA A 409 21.02 8.60 38.09
CA ALA A 409 21.74 9.79 37.68
C ALA A 409 22.02 9.84 36.16
N ASP A 410 21.95 8.71 35.47
CA ASP A 410 22.24 8.54 34.04
C ASP A 410 20.99 8.34 33.14
N GLY A 411 19.78 8.28 33.71
CA GLY A 411 18.54 8.04 32.97
C GLY A 411 18.36 6.61 32.43
N ASN A 412 19.16 5.64 32.88
CA ASN A 412 19.12 4.25 32.43
C ASN A 412 18.23 3.35 33.30
N ALA A 413 17.04 3.85 33.64
CA ALA A 413 16.08 3.10 34.43
C ALA A 413 14.79 2.86 33.63
N THR A 414 14.24 1.66 33.79
CA THR A 414 13.00 1.22 33.16
C THR A 414 11.87 1.19 34.19
N LYS A 415 10.69 1.70 33.82
CA LYS A 415 9.51 1.65 34.69
C LYS A 415 8.62 0.45 34.32
N VAL A 416 8.23 -0.33 35.33
CA VAL A 416 7.29 -1.46 35.20
C VAL A 416 6.17 -1.25 36.22
N PRO A 417 5.09 -0.52 35.88
CA PRO A 417 4.04 -0.16 36.83
C PRO A 417 2.97 -1.26 36.90
N LEU A 418 3.37 -2.42 37.40
CA LEU A 418 2.54 -3.62 37.43
C LEU A 418 1.46 -3.55 38.52
N TRP A 419 0.23 -3.85 38.11
CA TRP A 419 -0.93 -4.13 38.96
C TRP A 419 -1.37 -5.57 38.73
N VAL A 420 -1.66 -6.27 39.83
CA VAL A 420 -2.07 -7.67 39.81
C VAL A 420 -3.34 -7.90 40.60
N ALA A 421 -4.18 -8.82 40.14
CA ALA A 421 -5.30 -9.32 40.93
C ALA A 421 -5.37 -10.84 40.82
N PRO A 422 -5.49 -11.57 41.95
CA PRO A 422 -5.64 -13.02 41.90
C PRO A 422 -6.95 -13.37 41.20
N TRP A 423 -6.95 -14.42 40.39
CA TRP A 423 -8.13 -14.96 39.73
C TRP A 423 -8.02 -16.48 39.57
N ASP A 424 -9.13 -17.11 39.19
CA ASP A 424 -9.15 -18.52 38.84
C ASP A 424 -9.38 -18.66 37.33
N PRO A 425 -8.33 -19.00 36.54
CA PRO A 425 -8.45 -19.11 35.10
C PRO A 425 -9.42 -20.22 34.65
N ALA A 426 -9.67 -21.23 35.49
CA ALA A 426 -10.57 -22.35 35.15
C ALA A 426 -12.02 -21.88 34.90
N GLN A 427 -12.42 -20.74 35.47
CA GLN A 427 -13.74 -20.14 35.27
C GLN A 427 -13.93 -19.53 33.87
N TYR A 428 -12.83 -19.30 33.14
CA TYR A 428 -12.81 -18.61 31.84
C TYR A 428 -12.12 -19.44 30.74
N ASP A 429 -11.89 -20.72 31.01
CA ASP A 429 -11.29 -21.69 30.09
C ASP A 429 -12.37 -22.61 29.48
N ASP A 430 -13.49 -22.01 29.08
CA ASP A 430 -14.65 -22.69 28.49
C ASP A 430 -14.63 -22.69 26.95
N GLY A 431 -13.63 -22.01 26.35
CA GLY A 431 -13.46 -21.87 24.91
C GLY A 431 -14.27 -20.73 24.28
N ALA A 432 -15.03 -19.96 25.07
CA ALA A 432 -15.71 -18.75 24.64
C ALA A 432 -14.79 -17.52 24.73
N PRO A 433 -15.06 -16.46 23.95
CA PRO A 433 -14.43 -15.17 24.16
C PRO A 433 -15.07 -14.45 25.35
N HIS A 434 -14.24 -13.90 26.23
CA HIS A 434 -14.60 -13.05 27.36
C HIS A 434 -14.08 -11.63 27.16
N ASP A 435 -14.64 -10.67 27.89
CA ASP A 435 -14.22 -9.28 27.88
C ASP A 435 -13.65 -8.84 29.24
N LEU A 436 -12.37 -8.51 29.28
CA LEU A 436 -11.72 -7.87 30.43
C LEU A 436 -11.76 -6.35 30.26
N THR A 437 -12.36 -5.65 31.23
CA THR A 437 -12.39 -4.19 31.26
C THR A 437 -11.62 -3.68 32.47
N ILE A 438 -10.65 -2.81 32.22
CA ILE A 438 -9.84 -2.17 33.27
C ILE A 438 -10.11 -0.67 33.25
N THR A 439 -10.47 -0.10 34.40
CA THR A 439 -10.62 1.34 34.58
C THR A 439 -9.60 1.84 35.60
N ALA A 440 -8.63 2.64 35.14
CA ALA A 440 -7.64 3.28 36.00
C ALA A 440 -8.01 4.75 36.19
N VAL A 441 -8.01 5.21 37.45
CA VAL A 441 -8.31 6.58 37.84
C VAL A 441 -7.15 7.14 38.66
N ASP A 442 -6.59 8.26 38.22
CA ASP A 442 -5.57 8.97 39.00
C ASP A 442 -6.18 9.81 40.14
N VAL A 443 -5.35 10.28 41.07
CA VAL A 443 -5.79 11.13 42.20
C VAL A 443 -6.36 12.48 41.77
N ASP A 444 -6.09 12.92 40.54
CA ASP A 444 -6.61 14.16 39.96
C ASP A 444 -7.91 13.92 39.15
N GLY A 445 -8.42 12.68 39.13
CA GLY A 445 -9.67 12.28 38.49
C GLY A 445 -9.56 11.90 37.00
N LYS A 446 -8.37 11.95 36.38
CA LYS A 446 -8.21 11.49 34.99
C LYS A 446 -8.41 9.99 34.92
N THR A 447 -9.18 9.56 33.93
CA THR A 447 -9.62 8.17 33.81
C THR A 447 -9.28 7.61 32.44
N THR A 448 -8.77 6.38 32.42
CA THR A 448 -8.63 5.58 31.21
C THR A 448 -9.34 4.24 31.40
N THR A 449 -10.15 3.85 30.42
CA THR A 449 -10.78 2.52 30.38
C THR A 449 -10.23 1.74 29.19
N SER A 450 -9.71 0.55 29.44
CA SER A 450 -9.28 -0.41 28.42
C SER A 450 -10.23 -1.60 28.38
N ARG A 451 -10.56 -2.06 27.17
CA ARG A 451 -11.35 -3.29 26.95
C ARG A 451 -10.53 -4.27 26.11
N THR A 452 -10.29 -5.44 26.68
CA THR A 452 -9.44 -6.49 26.14
C THR A 452 -10.24 -7.77 26.00
N PRO A 453 -10.62 -8.16 24.77
CA PRO A 453 -11.22 -9.46 24.55
C PRO A 453 -10.16 -10.55 24.71
N PHE A 454 -10.46 -11.60 25.47
CA PHE A 454 -9.53 -12.70 25.73
C PHE A 454 -10.23 -14.05 25.64
N HIS A 455 -9.45 -15.11 25.45
CA HIS A 455 -9.85 -16.49 25.71
C HIS A 455 -8.61 -17.30 26.08
N LEU A 456 -8.77 -18.29 26.96
CA LEU A 456 -7.65 -19.10 27.43
C LEU A 456 -7.41 -20.36 26.60
N ALA A 457 -8.34 -20.69 25.69
CA ALA A 457 -8.13 -21.78 24.75
C ALA A 457 -6.93 -21.47 23.84
N ALA A 458 -5.94 -22.37 23.76
CA ALA A 458 -4.77 -22.25 22.90
C ALA A 458 -5.14 -22.45 21.40
N ARG A 459 -5.94 -21.53 20.86
CA ARG A 459 -6.50 -21.56 19.50
C ARG A 459 -5.93 -20.41 18.65
N ALA A 460 -6.39 -20.34 17.40
CA ALA A 460 -6.07 -19.23 16.51
C ALA A 460 -6.56 -17.87 17.10
N PRO A 461 -5.95 -16.75 16.69
CA PRO A 461 -6.36 -15.43 17.16
C PRO A 461 -7.82 -15.11 16.83
N LEU A 462 -8.49 -14.36 17.70
CA LEU A 462 -9.82 -13.82 17.41
C LEU A 462 -9.79 -12.88 16.19
N PRO A 463 -10.89 -12.82 15.40
CA PRO A 463 -10.95 -11.94 14.24
C PRO A 463 -10.87 -10.45 14.64
N LEU A 464 -10.05 -9.67 13.93
CA LEU A 464 -9.98 -8.21 14.09
C LEU A 464 -11.16 -7.46 13.47
N HIS A 465 -12.03 -8.14 12.71
CA HIS A 465 -13.14 -7.55 11.95
C HIS A 465 -12.73 -6.39 11.02
N ASN A 466 -11.50 -6.40 10.50
CA ASN A 466 -10.97 -5.39 9.57
C ASN A 466 -10.71 -5.96 8.16
N SER A 467 -11.31 -7.10 7.82
CA SER A 467 -10.95 -7.88 6.62
C SER A 467 -11.29 -7.19 5.31
N ALA A 468 -12.31 -6.32 5.30
CA ALA A 468 -12.75 -5.52 4.16
C ALA A 468 -12.16 -4.10 4.12
N SER A 469 -11.33 -3.73 5.10
CA SER A 469 -10.70 -2.41 5.21
C SER A 469 -9.17 -2.55 5.32
N GLY A 470 -8.57 -2.12 6.43
CA GLY A 470 -7.12 -2.12 6.60
C GLY A 470 -6.48 -3.50 6.49
N GLY A 471 -7.18 -4.55 6.94
CA GLY A 471 -6.71 -5.93 6.79
C GLY A 471 -6.63 -6.39 5.33
N TRP A 472 -7.52 -5.89 4.45
CA TRP A 472 -7.43 -6.17 3.01
C TRP A 472 -6.14 -5.59 2.45
N ILE A 473 -5.87 -4.31 2.73
CA ILE A 473 -4.69 -3.57 2.27
C ILE A 473 -3.41 -4.27 2.69
N MET A 474 -3.29 -4.59 3.99
CA MET A 474 -2.09 -5.21 4.57
C MET A 474 -1.79 -6.61 4.00
N ARG A 475 -2.81 -7.36 3.57
CA ARG A 475 -2.63 -8.70 2.99
C ARG A 475 -2.34 -8.71 1.50
N ARG A 476 -2.40 -7.58 0.79
CA ARG A 476 -2.07 -7.52 -0.64
C ARG A 476 -0.56 -7.42 -0.85
N ASN A 477 -0.14 -7.80 -2.05
CA ASN A 477 1.16 -7.45 -2.59
C ASN A 477 0.88 -6.48 -3.76
N PHE A 478 0.87 -5.17 -3.48
CA PHE A 478 0.49 -4.18 -4.49
C PHE A 478 1.47 -4.14 -5.67
N ALA A 479 2.74 -4.43 -5.43
CA ALA A 479 3.73 -4.57 -6.50
C ALA A 479 3.34 -5.66 -7.51
N ALA A 480 2.91 -6.83 -7.02
CA ALA A 480 2.41 -7.91 -7.88
C ALA A 480 1.07 -7.54 -8.56
N VAL A 481 0.15 -6.89 -7.84
CA VAL A 481 -1.15 -6.46 -8.38
C VAL A 481 -0.97 -5.45 -9.51
N PHE A 482 -0.17 -4.40 -9.32
CA PHE A 482 0.05 -3.40 -10.37
C PHE A 482 0.74 -3.98 -11.58
N ARG A 483 1.75 -4.82 -11.39
CA ARG A 483 2.40 -5.53 -12.50
C ARG A 483 1.40 -6.39 -13.27
N ALA A 484 0.65 -7.25 -12.58
CA ALA A 484 -0.29 -8.16 -13.22
C ALA A 484 -1.39 -7.39 -13.99
N SER A 485 -1.94 -6.35 -13.37
CA SER A 485 -2.94 -5.48 -14.00
C SER A 485 -2.37 -4.74 -15.21
N ALA A 486 -1.14 -4.22 -15.13
CA ALA A 486 -0.49 -3.53 -16.25
C ALA A 486 -0.30 -4.47 -17.43
N ILE A 487 0.24 -5.67 -17.18
CA ILE A 487 0.43 -6.69 -18.22
C ILE A 487 -0.91 -7.12 -18.82
N ALA A 488 -1.92 -7.38 -17.99
CA ALA A 488 -3.23 -7.80 -18.46
C ALA A 488 -3.91 -6.72 -19.33
N ILE A 489 -3.92 -5.47 -18.88
CA ILE A 489 -4.50 -4.34 -19.64
C ILE A 489 -3.68 -4.10 -20.92
N TYR A 490 -2.36 -4.20 -20.86
CA TYR A 490 -1.51 -4.08 -22.03
C TYR A 490 -1.82 -5.16 -23.06
N LEU A 491 -1.87 -6.44 -22.68
CA LEU A 491 -2.18 -7.55 -23.59
C LEU A 491 -3.60 -7.44 -24.15
N LEU A 492 -4.57 -7.07 -23.32
CA LEU A 492 -5.93 -6.77 -23.77
C LEU A 492 -5.92 -5.66 -24.83
N THR A 493 -5.19 -4.58 -24.61
CA THR A 493 -5.17 -3.44 -25.52
C THR A 493 -4.38 -3.74 -26.79
N ALA A 494 -3.11 -4.10 -26.66
CA ALA A 494 -2.20 -4.29 -27.78
C ALA A 494 -2.50 -5.57 -28.57
N ALA A 495 -2.63 -6.73 -27.91
CA ALA A 495 -2.83 -7.99 -28.61
C ALA A 495 -4.26 -8.13 -29.13
N LEU A 496 -5.27 -7.95 -28.25
CA LEU A 496 -6.66 -8.24 -28.60
C LEU A 496 -7.34 -7.10 -29.36
N LEU A 497 -7.08 -5.83 -29.01
CA LEU A 497 -7.79 -4.70 -29.61
C LEU A 497 -7.04 -4.00 -30.75
N VAL A 498 -5.72 -4.19 -30.88
CA VAL A 498 -4.93 -3.59 -31.97
C VAL A 498 -4.42 -4.63 -32.96
N VAL A 499 -3.63 -5.62 -32.51
CA VAL A 499 -2.97 -6.57 -33.42
C VAL A 499 -3.97 -7.57 -34.03
N ALA A 500 -4.80 -8.22 -33.21
CA ALA A 500 -5.74 -9.24 -33.69
C ALA A 500 -6.74 -8.71 -34.75
N PRO A 501 -7.35 -7.51 -34.62
CA PRO A 501 -8.22 -6.95 -35.65
C PRO A 501 -7.49 -6.68 -36.96
N ARG A 502 -6.21 -6.27 -36.91
CA ARG A 502 -5.40 -6.03 -38.11
C ARG A 502 -5.03 -7.31 -38.83
N VAL A 503 -4.71 -8.36 -38.08
CA VAL A 503 -4.49 -9.71 -38.62
C VAL A 503 -5.80 -10.23 -39.23
N ARG A 504 -6.94 -10.08 -38.53
CA ARG A 504 -8.25 -10.47 -39.04
C ARG A 504 -8.60 -9.76 -40.34
N TYR A 505 -8.32 -8.45 -40.44
CA TYR A 505 -8.50 -7.67 -41.67
C TYR A 505 -7.66 -8.22 -42.84
N ALA A 506 -6.42 -8.63 -42.59
CA ALA A 506 -5.56 -9.20 -43.62
C ALA A 506 -5.97 -10.62 -44.04
N LEU A 507 -6.59 -11.38 -43.14
CA LEU A 507 -7.10 -12.74 -43.37
C LEU A 507 -8.58 -12.78 -43.80
N LEU A 508 -9.15 -11.65 -44.25
CA LEU A 508 -10.51 -11.66 -44.77
C LEU A 508 -10.57 -12.51 -46.05
N PRO A 509 -11.51 -13.47 -46.16
CA PRO A 509 -11.63 -14.33 -47.34
C PRO A 509 -12.13 -13.59 -48.59
N GLY A 510 -12.64 -12.36 -48.42
CA GLY A 510 -13.17 -11.51 -49.51
C GLY A 510 -12.78 -10.04 -49.33
N SER A 511 -13.50 -9.15 -50.02
CA SER A 511 -13.31 -7.70 -49.86
C SER A 511 -13.81 -7.24 -48.49
N LEU A 512 -13.24 -6.14 -47.96
CA LEU A 512 -13.72 -5.55 -46.71
C LEU A 512 -15.22 -5.20 -46.82
N ALA A 513 -15.66 -4.70 -47.96
CA ALA A 513 -17.06 -4.37 -48.21
C ALA A 513 -17.97 -5.60 -48.11
N SER A 514 -17.60 -6.72 -48.72
CA SER A 514 -18.37 -7.98 -48.63
C SER A 514 -18.49 -8.47 -47.19
N TRP A 515 -17.37 -8.49 -46.46
CA TRP A 515 -17.37 -8.90 -45.06
C TRP A 515 -18.22 -7.98 -44.18
N LEU A 516 -18.14 -6.66 -44.39
CA LEU A 516 -18.96 -5.71 -43.64
C LEU A 516 -20.46 -5.86 -43.94
N ALA A 517 -20.83 -6.16 -45.18
CA ALA A 517 -22.22 -6.44 -45.55
C ALA A 517 -22.75 -7.70 -44.83
N ASP A 518 -21.97 -8.77 -44.80
CA ASP A 518 -22.31 -10.01 -44.07
C ASP A 518 -22.46 -9.76 -42.56
N ARG A 519 -21.53 -8.99 -41.99
CA ARG A 519 -21.60 -8.60 -40.57
C ARG A 519 -22.81 -7.72 -40.27
N ALA A 520 -23.14 -6.77 -41.14
CA ALA A 520 -24.33 -5.94 -41.00
C ALA A 520 -25.60 -6.78 -41.03
N ALA A 521 -25.69 -7.77 -41.93
CA ALA A 521 -26.81 -8.71 -41.98
C ALA A 521 -26.90 -9.59 -40.71
N ALA A 522 -25.77 -10.08 -40.20
CA ALA A 522 -25.71 -10.81 -38.94
C ALA A 522 -26.19 -9.95 -37.75
N HIS A 523 -25.72 -8.69 -37.65
CA HIS A 523 -26.16 -7.79 -36.58
C HIS A 523 -27.66 -7.46 -36.66
N ARG A 524 -28.23 -7.32 -37.86
CA ARG A 524 -29.68 -7.14 -38.02
C ARG A 524 -30.47 -8.35 -37.51
N ARG A 525 -30.02 -9.57 -37.80
CA ARG A 525 -30.63 -10.81 -37.28
C ARG A 525 -30.53 -10.89 -35.76
N ASP A 526 -29.36 -10.61 -35.19
CA ASP A 526 -29.16 -10.62 -33.74
C ASP A 526 -30.06 -9.57 -33.04
N ARG A 527 -30.23 -8.37 -33.63
CA ARG A 527 -31.15 -7.34 -33.11
C ARG A 527 -32.61 -7.76 -33.16
N ALA A 528 -33.06 -8.36 -34.27
CA ALA A 528 -34.42 -8.86 -34.41
C ALA A 528 -34.72 -9.94 -33.36
N HIS A 529 -33.76 -10.83 -33.10
CA HIS A 529 -33.87 -11.83 -32.04
C HIS A 529 -33.90 -11.20 -30.64
N ILE A 530 -33.05 -10.21 -30.37
CA ILE A 530 -33.09 -9.46 -29.09
C ILE A 530 -34.44 -8.77 -28.89
N ALA A 531 -35.02 -8.16 -29.94
CA ALA A 531 -36.34 -7.55 -29.86
C ALA A 531 -37.43 -8.57 -29.50
N CYS A 532 -37.42 -9.75 -30.15
CA CYS A 532 -38.33 -10.84 -29.82
C CYS A 532 -38.20 -11.32 -28.37
N LEU A 533 -36.96 -11.54 -27.88
CA LEU A 533 -36.70 -11.90 -26.49
C LEU A 533 -37.10 -10.80 -25.50
N TRP A 534 -36.95 -9.53 -25.89
CA TRP A 534 -37.38 -8.39 -25.08
C TRP A 534 -38.89 -8.36 -24.92
N ASP A 535 -39.63 -8.60 -26.01
CA ASP A 535 -41.10 -8.67 -25.99
C ASP A 535 -41.58 -9.84 -25.11
N GLU A 536 -40.91 -10.99 -25.15
CA GLU A 536 -41.17 -12.11 -24.23
C GLU A 536 -40.92 -11.72 -22.76
N VAL A 537 -39.82 -11.03 -22.46
CA VAL A 537 -39.53 -10.54 -21.10
C VAL A 537 -40.55 -9.51 -20.64
N ALA A 538 -40.99 -8.61 -21.53
CA ALA A 538 -42.01 -7.61 -21.25
C ALA A 538 -43.38 -8.26 -20.96
N ALA A 539 -43.74 -9.32 -21.70
CA ALA A 539 -44.96 -10.09 -21.51
C ALA A 539 -44.98 -10.92 -20.20
N VAL A 540 -43.81 -11.30 -19.65
CA VAL A 540 -43.73 -12.00 -18.36
C VAL A 540 -43.88 -11.04 -17.16
N ARG A 541 -43.46 -9.77 -17.32
CA ARG A 541 -43.62 -8.74 -16.27
C ARG A 541 -45.08 -8.40 -15.95
N SER A 542 -46.03 -8.73 -16.82
CA SER A 542 -47.47 -8.52 -16.59
C SER A 542 -48.18 -9.66 -15.84
N GLY A 543 -47.46 -10.70 -15.38
CA GLY A 543 -47.99 -11.65 -14.40
C GLY A 543 -47.59 -13.12 -14.61
N ALA A 544 -46.39 -13.50 -14.14
CA ALA A 544 -46.08 -14.85 -13.63
C ALA A 544 -44.61 -14.92 -13.14
N SER A 545 -44.39 -15.57 -11.98
CA SER A 545 -43.13 -16.15 -11.47
C SER A 545 -41.80 -15.47 -11.85
N ILE A 546 -41.16 -14.87 -10.83
CA ILE A 546 -40.04 -13.90 -10.86
C ILE A 546 -38.67 -14.52 -11.27
N TRP A 547 -38.63 -15.76 -11.74
CA TRP A 547 -37.41 -16.45 -12.20
C TRP A 547 -37.54 -16.93 -13.64
N ALA A 548 -37.61 -15.99 -14.58
CA ALA A 548 -37.95 -16.29 -15.98
C ALA A 548 -36.71 -16.61 -16.85
N ARG A 549 -36.81 -17.76 -17.54
CA ARG A 549 -35.89 -18.32 -18.54
C ARG A 549 -35.43 -17.40 -19.72
N PRO A 550 -36.10 -16.29 -20.12
CA PRO A 550 -35.63 -15.46 -21.25
C PRO A 550 -34.66 -14.33 -20.89
N VAL A 551 -34.47 -13.96 -19.60
CA VAL A 551 -33.55 -12.87 -19.21
C VAL A 551 -32.08 -13.20 -19.49
N LEU A 552 -31.66 -14.42 -19.16
CA LEU A 552 -30.29 -14.88 -19.42
C LEU A 552 -30.00 -14.99 -20.92
N PRO A 553 -30.85 -15.63 -21.76
CA PRO A 553 -30.73 -15.59 -23.22
C PRO A 553 -30.69 -14.17 -23.79
N LEU A 554 -31.57 -13.27 -23.34
CA LEU A 554 -31.57 -11.86 -23.75
C LEU A 554 -30.22 -11.20 -23.43
N ALA A 555 -29.72 -11.36 -22.21
CA ALA A 555 -28.44 -10.80 -21.78
C ALA A 555 -27.27 -11.38 -22.59
N LEU A 556 -27.25 -12.70 -22.84
CA LEU A 556 -26.23 -13.36 -23.65
C LEU A 556 -26.27 -12.92 -25.12
N CYS A 557 -27.45 -12.79 -25.72
CA CYS A 557 -27.64 -12.29 -27.08
C CYS A 557 -27.21 -10.82 -27.19
N ALA A 558 -27.59 -9.97 -26.24
CA ALA A 558 -27.17 -8.57 -26.19
C ALA A 558 -25.65 -8.43 -26.02
N ALA A 559 -25.05 -9.21 -25.11
CA ALA A 559 -23.60 -9.25 -24.92
C ALA A 559 -22.87 -9.74 -26.18
N ARG A 560 -23.36 -10.81 -26.82
CA ARG A 560 -22.84 -11.31 -28.09
C ARG A 560 -22.90 -10.25 -29.18
N LEU A 561 -24.03 -9.57 -29.35
CA LEU A 561 -24.18 -8.49 -30.33
C LEU A 561 -23.20 -7.35 -30.04
N ALA A 562 -23.08 -6.92 -28.78
CA ALA A 562 -22.17 -5.86 -28.38
C ALA A 562 -20.70 -6.20 -28.71
N VAL A 563 -20.27 -7.42 -28.36
CA VAL A 563 -18.92 -7.92 -28.68
C VAL A 563 -18.71 -8.04 -30.18
N CYS A 564 -19.64 -8.66 -30.90
CA CYS A 564 -19.61 -8.82 -32.35
C CYS A 564 -19.54 -7.47 -33.09
N ALA A 565 -20.34 -6.51 -32.66
CA ALA A 565 -20.35 -5.16 -33.20
C ALA A 565 -19.01 -4.47 -32.93
N GLN A 566 -18.46 -4.62 -31.73
CA GLN A 566 -17.15 -4.06 -31.40
C GLN A 566 -16.02 -4.69 -32.20
N VAL A 567 -16.00 -6.01 -32.36
CA VAL A 567 -15.03 -6.69 -33.25
C VAL A 567 -15.15 -6.18 -34.69
N THR A 568 -16.38 -6.00 -35.17
CA THR A 568 -16.62 -5.47 -36.52
C THR A 568 -16.05 -4.06 -36.67
N ARG A 569 -16.30 -3.18 -35.69
CA ARG A 569 -15.73 -1.83 -35.64
C ARG A 569 -14.21 -1.85 -35.59
N GLN A 570 -13.61 -2.74 -34.80
CA GLN A 570 -12.16 -2.87 -34.67
C GLN A 570 -11.49 -3.30 -35.99
N VAL A 571 -12.07 -4.28 -36.70
CA VAL A 571 -11.54 -4.71 -38.01
C VAL A 571 -11.69 -3.59 -39.05
N TYR A 572 -12.81 -2.85 -39.03
CA TYR A 572 -12.99 -1.67 -39.87
C TYR A 572 -11.95 -0.58 -39.57
N TRP A 573 -11.76 -0.25 -38.29
CA TRP A 573 -10.76 0.70 -37.83
C TRP A 573 -9.34 0.30 -38.24
N ALA A 574 -8.99 -0.98 -38.09
CA ALA A 574 -7.71 -1.52 -38.53
C ALA A 574 -7.46 -1.46 -40.05
N SER A 575 -8.50 -1.20 -40.86
CA SER A 575 -8.35 -0.97 -42.29
C SER A 575 -7.96 0.46 -42.65
N ILE A 576 -8.03 1.41 -41.70
CA ILE A 576 -7.75 2.84 -41.88
C ILE A 576 -6.29 3.12 -41.48
N PRO A 577 -5.34 3.23 -42.43
CA PRO A 577 -3.92 3.20 -42.09
C PRO A 577 -3.45 4.40 -41.25
N TRP A 578 -3.92 5.60 -41.57
CA TRP A 578 -3.51 6.84 -40.90
C TRP A 578 -3.96 6.92 -39.43
N LEU A 579 -4.98 6.15 -39.04
CA LEU A 579 -5.47 6.09 -37.67
C LEU A 579 -4.94 4.86 -36.92
N PHE A 580 -4.84 3.72 -37.63
CA PHE A 580 -4.37 2.46 -37.05
C PHE A 580 -2.88 2.48 -36.72
N TRP A 581 -2.02 2.90 -37.66
CA TRP A 581 -0.57 2.79 -37.49
C TRP A 581 -0.03 3.64 -36.33
N PRO A 582 -0.48 4.90 -36.12
CA PRO A 582 -0.08 5.66 -34.94
C PRO A 582 -0.49 4.98 -33.63
N ALA A 583 -1.71 4.43 -33.55
CA ALA A 583 -2.18 3.72 -32.36
C ALA A 583 -1.39 2.44 -32.09
N TYR A 584 -1.04 1.69 -33.14
CA TYR A 584 -0.16 0.52 -33.04
C TYR A 584 1.25 0.90 -32.55
N LEU A 585 1.87 1.91 -33.17
CA LEU A 585 3.22 2.36 -32.79
C LEU A 585 3.25 2.84 -31.35
N LEU A 586 2.23 3.59 -30.92
CA LEU A 586 2.11 4.05 -29.54
C LEU A 586 1.91 2.89 -28.57
N ALA A 587 1.06 1.92 -28.90
CA ALA A 587 0.89 0.71 -28.09
C ALA A 587 2.21 -0.08 -27.95
N MET A 588 2.99 -0.22 -29.03
CA MET A 588 4.30 -0.88 -28.95
C MET A 588 5.30 -0.05 -28.14
N ALA A 589 5.35 1.27 -28.36
CA ALA A 589 6.24 2.18 -27.66
C ALA A 589 6.07 2.12 -26.13
N LEU A 590 4.84 2.03 -25.62
CA LEU A 590 4.59 1.92 -24.18
C LEU A 590 5.21 0.67 -23.53
N ALA A 591 5.52 -0.38 -24.30
CA ALA A 591 6.14 -1.59 -23.77
C ALA A 591 7.68 -1.54 -23.77
N VAL A 592 8.28 -0.76 -24.66
CA VAL A 592 9.73 -0.84 -24.95
C VAL A 592 10.49 0.46 -24.79
N LEU A 593 9.82 1.61 -24.92
CA LEU A 593 10.42 2.92 -24.72
C LEU A 593 10.22 3.40 -23.28
N PRO A 594 11.06 4.32 -22.79
CA PRO A 594 10.76 5.05 -21.58
C PRO A 594 9.38 5.68 -21.67
N LEU A 595 8.55 5.48 -20.66
CA LEU A 595 7.28 6.19 -20.50
C LEU A 595 7.54 7.69 -20.29
N THR A 596 8.67 8.03 -19.66
CA THR A 596 9.18 9.40 -19.58
C THR A 596 10.68 9.39 -19.27
N VAL A 597 11.38 10.48 -19.60
CA VAL A 597 12.77 10.74 -19.17
C VAL A 597 12.84 12.11 -18.52
N GLY A 598 13.42 12.22 -17.33
CA GLY A 598 13.47 13.49 -16.61
C GLY A 598 14.50 13.53 -15.49
N GLN A 599 14.56 14.65 -14.78
CA GLN A 599 15.43 14.84 -13.62
C GLN A 599 14.77 14.22 -12.38
N LEU A 600 15.08 12.95 -12.09
CA LEU A 600 14.49 12.22 -10.96
C LEU A 600 15.30 12.37 -9.66
N ILE A 601 16.59 12.73 -9.76
CA ILE A 601 17.47 12.97 -8.61
C ILE A 601 18.22 14.30 -8.84
N PRO A 602 17.58 15.45 -8.60
CA PRO A 602 18.17 16.77 -8.82
C PRO A 602 19.56 16.96 -8.22
N SER A 603 19.81 16.47 -7.01
CA SER A 603 21.11 16.56 -6.32
C SER A 603 22.27 15.88 -7.05
N ALA A 604 22.00 14.95 -7.96
CA ALA A 604 23.02 14.27 -8.76
C ALA A 604 23.37 15.01 -10.06
N GLY A 605 22.75 16.17 -10.32
CA GLY A 605 22.92 16.91 -11.58
C GLY A 605 22.63 16.03 -12.79
N ALA A 606 23.49 16.04 -13.80
CA ALA A 606 23.30 15.24 -15.02
C ALA A 606 23.17 13.72 -14.76
N ARG A 607 23.80 13.18 -13.71
CA ARG A 607 23.70 11.74 -13.36
C ARG A 607 22.34 11.37 -12.76
N GLY A 608 21.53 12.36 -12.38
CA GLY A 608 20.18 12.19 -11.87
C GLY A 608 19.08 12.18 -12.92
N ILE A 609 19.46 12.29 -14.21
CA ILE A 609 18.55 12.09 -15.32
C ILE A 609 18.26 10.59 -15.43
N ALA A 610 16.98 10.24 -15.44
CA ALA A 610 16.54 8.86 -15.40
C ALA A 610 15.40 8.61 -16.39
N ALA A 611 15.31 7.37 -16.86
CA ALA A 611 14.25 6.87 -17.73
C ALA A 611 13.29 5.98 -16.94
N ILE A 612 12.00 6.29 -16.98
CA ILE A 612 10.96 5.49 -16.32
C ILE A 612 10.40 4.52 -17.35
N TYR A 613 10.57 3.22 -17.13
CA TYR A 613 9.94 2.15 -17.90
C TYR A 613 8.79 1.55 -17.09
N ALA A 614 7.94 0.74 -17.71
CA ALA A 614 6.88 0.03 -16.97
C ALA A 614 7.45 -0.88 -15.87
N CYS A 615 8.62 -1.47 -16.09
CA CYS A 615 9.23 -2.44 -15.18
C CYS A 615 10.17 -1.86 -14.12
N GLY A 616 10.48 -0.56 -14.17
CA GLY A 616 11.39 0.09 -13.23
C GLY A 616 11.92 1.42 -13.74
N VAL A 617 12.72 2.07 -12.91
CA VAL A 617 13.45 3.30 -13.28
C VAL A 617 14.89 2.93 -13.59
N TYR A 618 15.39 3.37 -14.75
CA TYR A 618 16.80 3.21 -15.13
C TYR A 618 17.53 4.53 -14.94
N VAL A 619 18.58 4.53 -14.11
CA VAL A 619 19.33 5.73 -13.73
C VAL A 619 20.79 5.38 -13.48
N ALA A 620 21.70 6.16 -14.07
CA ALA A 620 23.15 6.02 -13.89
C ALA A 620 23.70 4.59 -14.09
N GLY A 621 23.13 3.81 -15.01
CA GLY A 621 23.56 2.43 -15.30
C GLY A 621 22.81 1.34 -14.51
N ASP A 622 22.01 1.73 -13.51
CA ASP A 622 21.34 0.81 -12.61
C ASP A 622 19.82 0.83 -12.76
N TRP A 623 19.19 -0.30 -12.43
CA TRP A 623 17.75 -0.42 -12.35
C TRP A 623 17.26 -0.27 -10.91
N VAL A 624 16.18 0.50 -10.74
CA VAL A 624 15.40 0.64 -9.52
C VAL A 624 14.01 0.02 -9.78
N PRO A 625 13.81 -1.26 -9.44
CA PRO A 625 12.56 -1.98 -9.70
C PRO A 625 11.48 -1.63 -8.65
N THR A 626 10.87 -0.46 -8.81
CA THR A 626 9.77 -0.01 -7.94
C THR A 626 8.40 -0.31 -8.54
N ALA A 627 7.42 -0.63 -7.70
CA ALA A 627 6.01 -0.73 -8.10
C ALA A 627 5.41 0.61 -8.53
N ASP A 628 6.00 1.75 -8.16
CA ASP A 628 5.61 3.08 -8.66
C ASP A 628 5.65 3.13 -10.19
N SER A 629 6.61 2.45 -10.80
CA SER A 629 6.76 2.39 -12.26
C SER A 629 5.62 1.65 -12.96
N TRP A 630 5.14 0.54 -12.37
CA TRP A 630 3.97 -0.19 -12.84
C TRP A 630 2.68 0.61 -12.65
N ALA A 631 2.54 1.31 -11.53
CA ALA A 631 1.42 2.22 -11.30
C ALA A 631 1.40 3.38 -12.31
N TYR A 632 2.57 3.96 -12.61
CA TYR A 632 2.72 4.98 -13.66
C TYR A 632 2.33 4.42 -15.03
N ALA A 633 2.75 3.20 -15.37
CA ALA A 633 2.38 2.54 -16.61
C ALA A 633 0.86 2.30 -16.72
N LEU A 634 0.21 1.86 -15.63
CA LEU A 634 -1.24 1.70 -15.58
C LEU A 634 -1.99 3.01 -15.89
N ASN A 635 -1.51 4.12 -15.34
CA ASN A 635 -2.08 5.44 -15.62
C ASN A 635 -1.96 5.84 -17.11
N SER A 636 -1.00 5.29 -17.85
CA SER A 636 -0.88 5.45 -19.31
C SER A 636 -1.74 4.44 -20.09
N LEU A 637 -1.81 3.20 -19.64
CA LEU A 637 -2.48 2.11 -20.35
C LEU A 637 -4.02 2.23 -20.33
N VAL A 638 -4.61 2.71 -19.23
CA VAL A 638 -6.07 2.85 -19.13
C VAL A 638 -6.62 3.89 -20.12
N PRO A 639 -6.04 5.11 -20.25
CA PRO A 639 -6.46 6.05 -21.30
C PRO A 639 -6.26 5.50 -22.71
N LEU A 640 -5.19 4.75 -22.97
CA LEU A 640 -4.99 4.09 -24.26
C LEU A 640 -6.10 3.05 -24.53
N LEU A 641 -6.46 2.22 -23.56
CA LEU A 641 -7.56 1.26 -23.67
C LEU A 641 -8.88 1.97 -24.02
N VAL A 642 -9.21 3.06 -23.31
CA VAL A 642 -10.41 3.86 -23.58
C VAL A 642 -10.38 4.41 -25.01
N LEU A 643 -9.25 4.97 -25.44
CA LEU A 643 -9.08 5.51 -26.79
C LEU A 643 -9.25 4.42 -27.87
N VAL A 644 -8.62 3.26 -27.71
CA VAL A 644 -8.68 2.14 -28.66
C VAL A 644 -10.05 1.47 -28.69
N LEU A 645 -10.86 1.59 -27.63
CA LEU A 645 -12.27 1.18 -27.65
C LEU A 645 -13.17 2.22 -28.32
N TYR A 646 -12.88 3.50 -28.13
CA TYR A 646 -13.68 4.61 -28.62
C TYR A 646 -13.45 4.95 -30.10
N LEU A 647 -12.20 5.04 -30.57
CA LEU A 647 -11.90 5.39 -31.96
C LEU A 647 -12.63 4.51 -32.99
N PRO A 648 -12.65 3.17 -32.87
CA PRO A 648 -13.41 2.31 -33.78
C PRO A 648 -14.91 2.61 -33.78
N LEU A 649 -15.45 2.93 -32.61
CA LEU A 649 -16.83 3.35 -32.47
C LEU A 649 -17.08 4.67 -33.19
N ALA A 650 -16.19 5.64 -33.09
CA ALA A 650 -16.36 6.94 -33.73
C ALA A 650 -16.21 6.88 -35.25
N VAL A 651 -15.27 6.06 -35.77
CA VAL A 651 -15.01 5.99 -37.22
C VAL A 651 -15.91 5.04 -38.01
N THR A 652 -16.59 4.07 -37.41
CA THR A 652 -17.39 3.11 -38.18
C THR A 652 -18.70 3.74 -38.68
N PRO A 653 -19.08 3.70 -39.98
CA PRO A 653 -20.39 4.20 -40.42
C PRO A 653 -21.59 3.54 -39.69
N PRO A 654 -22.63 4.30 -39.26
CA PRO A 654 -23.82 3.74 -38.58
C PRO A 654 -24.56 2.68 -39.42
N ALA A 655 -24.64 2.90 -40.73
CA ALA A 655 -25.30 2.01 -41.68
C ALA A 655 -24.72 0.58 -41.68
N LEU A 656 -23.43 0.42 -41.36
CA LEU A 656 -22.77 -0.89 -41.27
C LEU A 656 -23.18 -1.69 -40.02
N LEU A 657 -23.92 -1.08 -39.10
CA LEU A 657 -24.38 -1.67 -37.86
C LEU A 657 -25.90 -1.83 -37.80
N GLY A 658 -26.61 -1.50 -38.90
CA GLY A 658 -28.00 -1.89 -39.12
C GLY A 658 -29.08 -0.84 -38.87
N ASP A 659 -28.74 0.38 -38.42
CA ASP A 659 -29.72 1.45 -38.20
C ASP A 659 -29.35 2.67 -39.03
N ALA A 660 -29.91 2.77 -40.25
CA ALA A 660 -29.90 4.02 -41.00
C ALA A 660 -30.97 5.01 -40.50
N ALA A 661 -31.95 4.52 -39.73
CA ALA A 661 -33.17 5.24 -39.35
C ALA A 661 -33.24 5.70 -37.87
N GLN A 662 -32.24 5.38 -37.03
CA GLN A 662 -32.22 5.80 -35.63
C GLN A 662 -31.20 6.92 -35.41
N CYS A 663 -31.52 7.86 -34.50
CA CYS A 663 -30.60 8.86 -33.98
C CYS A 663 -29.20 8.27 -33.76
N PRO A 664 -28.12 9.02 -34.04
CA PRO A 664 -26.77 8.54 -33.79
C PRO A 664 -26.71 7.99 -32.36
N PRO A 665 -26.17 6.77 -32.13
CA PRO A 665 -26.19 6.15 -30.81
C PRO A 665 -25.61 7.13 -29.79
N TRP A 666 -26.16 7.19 -28.57
CA TRP A 666 -25.80 8.17 -27.54
C TRP A 666 -24.28 8.31 -27.32
N LEU A 667 -23.53 7.22 -27.53
CA LEU A 667 -22.06 7.16 -27.47
C LEU A 667 -21.34 8.02 -28.54
N ARG A 668 -22.05 8.49 -29.56
CA ARG A 668 -21.58 9.42 -30.61
C ARG A 668 -22.16 10.82 -30.46
N SER A 669 -22.98 11.04 -29.44
CA SER A 669 -23.48 12.37 -29.10
C SER A 669 -22.32 13.31 -28.78
N VAL A 670 -22.56 14.61 -28.92
CA VAL A 670 -21.60 15.64 -28.50
C VAL A 670 -21.22 15.45 -27.03
N TRP A 671 -22.16 15.07 -26.17
CA TRP A 671 -21.89 14.81 -24.75
C TRP A 671 -20.93 13.65 -24.52
N ALA A 672 -21.12 12.51 -25.18
CA ALA A 672 -20.21 11.37 -25.07
C ALA A 672 -18.79 11.73 -25.55
N ARG A 673 -18.67 12.52 -26.63
CA ARG A 673 -17.38 13.03 -27.13
C ARG A 673 -16.69 13.92 -26.11
N LEU A 674 -17.42 14.89 -25.56
CA LEU A 674 -16.91 15.80 -24.54
C LEU A 674 -16.48 15.04 -23.29
N LEU A 675 -17.21 14.00 -22.89
CA LEU A 675 -16.84 13.14 -21.77
C LEU A 675 -15.55 12.36 -22.03
N VAL A 676 -15.38 11.78 -23.22
CA VAL A 676 -14.14 11.09 -23.59
C VAL A 676 -12.97 12.05 -23.65
N LEU A 677 -13.13 13.22 -24.29
CA LEU A 677 -12.11 14.25 -24.35
C LEU A 677 -11.73 14.74 -22.95
N ALA A 678 -12.72 15.06 -22.10
CA ALA A 678 -12.50 15.48 -20.73
C ALA A 678 -11.77 14.41 -19.93
N TYR A 679 -12.18 13.13 -20.06
CA TYR A 679 -11.49 12.02 -19.42
C TYR A 679 -10.03 11.92 -19.86
N ILE A 680 -9.73 11.99 -21.17
CA ILE A 680 -8.36 11.92 -21.69
C ILE A 680 -7.52 13.10 -21.19
N VAL A 681 -8.04 14.33 -21.27
CA VAL A 681 -7.34 15.54 -20.82
C VAL A 681 -7.08 15.49 -19.31
N LEU A 682 -8.04 15.03 -18.51
CA LEU A 682 -7.85 14.92 -17.07
C LEU A 682 -6.89 13.77 -16.71
N SER A 683 -7.05 12.60 -17.34
CA SER A 683 -6.27 11.39 -17.02
C SER A 683 -4.81 11.45 -17.50
N LEU A 684 -4.50 12.24 -18.52
CA LEU A 684 -3.14 12.40 -19.04
C LEU A 684 -2.57 13.81 -18.85
N GLY A 685 -3.37 14.87 -19.05
CA GLY A 685 -2.91 16.26 -18.98
C GLY A 685 -2.46 16.68 -17.57
N VAL A 686 -3.23 16.33 -16.53
CA VAL A 686 -2.80 16.58 -15.15
C VAL A 686 -1.49 15.83 -14.84
N PRO A 687 -1.35 14.52 -15.13
CA PRO A 687 -0.08 13.83 -14.95
C PRO A 687 1.09 14.35 -15.79
N VAL A 688 0.86 14.90 -16.99
CA VAL A 688 1.90 15.59 -17.79
C VAL A 688 2.39 16.83 -17.06
N ALA A 689 1.47 17.67 -16.59
CA ALA A 689 1.82 18.87 -15.82
C ALA A 689 2.58 18.52 -14.54
N VAL A 690 2.13 17.51 -13.80
CA VAL A 690 2.83 17.01 -12.61
C VAL A 690 4.24 16.52 -12.96
N SER A 691 4.40 15.76 -14.05
CA SER A 691 5.72 15.28 -14.49
C SER A 691 6.64 16.45 -14.88
N ALA A 692 6.10 17.47 -15.55
CA ALA A 692 6.87 18.66 -15.92
C ALA A 692 7.37 19.44 -14.70
N ILE A 693 6.51 19.60 -13.68
CA ILE A 693 6.85 20.27 -12.42
C ILE A 693 7.89 19.46 -11.65
N ALA A 694 7.70 18.15 -11.52
CA ALA A 694 8.56 17.28 -10.71
C ALA A 694 9.92 16.97 -11.38
N TYR A 695 9.92 16.74 -12.69
CA TYR A 695 11.06 16.15 -13.41
C TYR A 695 11.59 17.04 -14.55
N GLY A 696 11.06 18.25 -14.70
CA GLY A 696 11.45 19.23 -15.71
C GLY A 696 10.87 18.97 -17.11
N TRP A 697 11.09 19.93 -18.02
CA TRP A 697 10.50 19.92 -19.38
C TRP A 697 10.88 18.70 -20.23
N ARG A 698 12.03 18.06 -19.95
CA ARG A 698 12.45 16.81 -20.63
C ARG A 698 11.42 15.70 -20.46
N SER A 699 10.72 15.65 -19.33
CA SER A 699 9.67 14.67 -19.08
C SER A 699 8.44 14.84 -19.97
N VAL A 700 8.24 16.05 -20.52
CA VAL A 700 7.19 16.33 -21.50
C VAL A 700 7.69 15.94 -22.89
N ALA A 701 8.86 16.43 -23.29
CA ALA A 701 9.43 16.18 -24.62
C ALA A 701 9.69 14.68 -24.87
N LEU A 702 10.12 13.95 -23.84
CA LEU A 702 10.40 12.51 -23.87
C LEU A 702 9.34 11.70 -23.13
N GLY A 703 8.13 12.26 -22.94
CA GLY A 703 7.02 11.67 -22.19
C GLY A 703 6.11 10.78 -23.03
N PHE A 704 6.62 9.69 -23.61
CA PHE A 704 5.86 8.80 -24.51
C PHE A 704 4.62 8.19 -23.84
N GLY A 705 4.69 7.94 -22.54
CA GLY A 705 3.61 7.41 -21.73
C GLY A 705 2.43 8.38 -21.53
N LYS A 706 2.64 9.69 -21.71
CA LYS A 706 1.65 10.69 -21.32
C LYS A 706 1.54 11.85 -22.30
N ALA A 707 2.58 12.64 -22.49
CA ALA A 707 2.53 13.84 -23.33
C ALA A 707 2.25 13.50 -24.80
N TRP A 708 2.98 12.53 -25.35
CA TRP A 708 2.76 12.08 -26.73
C TRP A 708 1.44 11.32 -26.87
N LEU A 709 1.06 10.52 -25.86
CA LEU A 709 -0.24 9.84 -25.85
C LEU A 709 -1.40 10.84 -25.82
N LEU A 710 -1.30 11.92 -25.04
CA LEU A 710 -2.27 13.00 -24.99
C LEU A 710 -2.35 13.73 -26.34
N ALA A 711 -1.22 14.11 -26.91
CA ALA A 711 -1.18 14.78 -28.21
C ALA A 711 -1.79 13.91 -29.32
N ALA A 712 -1.43 12.62 -29.36
CA ALA A 712 -1.97 11.66 -30.31
C ALA A 712 -3.48 11.45 -30.10
N ALA A 713 -3.95 11.36 -28.86
CA ALA A 713 -5.36 11.22 -28.54
C ALA A 713 -6.17 12.45 -28.96
N CYS A 714 -5.70 13.66 -28.63
CA CYS A 714 -6.35 14.91 -29.04
C CYS A 714 -6.39 15.05 -30.56
N ALA A 715 -5.29 14.76 -31.26
CA ALA A 715 -5.24 14.79 -32.72
C ALA A 715 -6.20 13.76 -33.34
N ALA A 716 -6.22 12.52 -32.83
CA ALA A 716 -7.12 11.49 -33.31
C ALA A 716 -8.60 11.87 -33.10
N LEU A 717 -8.96 12.40 -31.92
CA LEU A 717 -10.31 12.87 -31.64
C LEU A 717 -10.69 14.05 -32.54
N TYR A 718 -9.81 15.03 -32.71
CA TYR A 718 -10.03 16.18 -33.59
C TYR A 718 -10.30 15.77 -35.04
N VAL A 719 -9.46 14.88 -35.61
CA VAL A 719 -9.60 14.42 -37.00
C VAL A 719 -10.87 13.59 -37.19
N VAL A 720 -11.20 12.73 -36.23
CA VAL A 720 -12.40 11.89 -36.31
C VAL A 720 -13.69 12.70 -36.15
N ASP A 721 -13.67 13.78 -35.36
CA ASP A 721 -14.86 14.58 -35.04
C ASP A 721 -15.08 15.80 -35.97
N TRP A 722 -14.03 16.45 -36.48
CA TRP A 722 -14.16 17.70 -37.27
C TRP A 722 -14.26 17.48 -38.79
N HIS A 723 -13.80 16.33 -39.31
CA HIS A 723 -13.76 16.05 -40.76
C HIS A 723 -14.89 15.14 -41.28
N ARG A 724 -15.88 14.81 -40.46
CA ARG A 724 -17.12 14.19 -40.95
C ARG A 724 -18.25 15.20 -40.90
N PRO A 725 -18.70 15.76 -42.04
CA PRO A 725 -19.93 16.53 -42.04
C PRO A 725 -21.03 15.67 -41.42
N ALA A 726 -21.87 16.29 -40.60
CA ALA A 726 -23.13 15.67 -40.22
C ALA A 726 -23.80 15.18 -41.51
N PRO A 727 -24.31 13.93 -41.57
CA PRO A 727 -25.19 13.59 -42.68
C PRO A 727 -26.28 14.68 -42.70
N ALA A 728 -26.47 15.31 -43.85
CA ALA A 728 -27.48 16.34 -44.04
C ALA A 728 -28.79 15.87 -43.39
N ALA A 729 -29.42 16.73 -42.61
CA ALA A 729 -30.66 16.46 -41.89
C ALA A 729 -31.88 16.21 -42.81
N ASP A 730 -31.66 16.08 -44.13
CA ASP A 730 -32.70 16.01 -45.15
C ASP A 730 -32.81 14.59 -45.74
N ALA A 731 -33.12 13.61 -44.89
CA ALA A 731 -33.68 12.32 -45.33
C ALA A 731 -34.31 11.56 -44.16
N CYS A 732 -35.17 12.22 -43.39
CA CYS A 732 -36.14 11.53 -42.55
C CYS A 732 -37.50 11.67 -43.24
N PRO A 733 -38.04 10.64 -43.92
CA PRO A 733 -39.40 10.71 -44.43
C PRO A 733 -40.36 10.66 -43.25
N VAL A 734 -40.82 11.83 -42.84
CA VAL A 734 -41.91 11.97 -41.86
C VAL A 734 -43.20 11.54 -42.55
N GLY A 735 -43.77 10.43 -42.07
CA GLY A 735 -45.21 10.17 -42.07
C GLY A 735 -45.90 9.94 -43.42
N ALA A 736 -45.97 8.69 -43.87
CA ALA A 736 -47.16 8.24 -44.59
C ALA A 736 -48.31 8.14 -43.56
N GLY A 737 -49.37 8.92 -43.75
CA GLY A 737 -50.62 8.80 -43.00
C GLY A 737 -51.30 7.45 -43.25
N PRO A 738 -52.25 7.04 -42.39
CA PRO A 738 -52.91 5.74 -42.51
C PRO A 738 -53.82 5.70 -43.77
N PRO A 739 -53.94 4.55 -44.46
CA PRO A 739 -54.81 4.44 -45.61
C PRO A 739 -56.29 4.38 -45.18
N ALA A 740 -57.14 5.04 -45.96
CA ALA A 740 -58.57 4.76 -46.04
C ALA A 740 -58.83 3.62 -47.05
#